data_AF-A0A0F9I6V2-F1
#
_entry.id   AF-A0A0F9I6V2-F1
#
_cell.length_a   1.000
_cell.length_b   1.000
_cell.length_c   1.000
_cell.angle_alpha   90.00
_cell.angle_beta   90.00
_cell.angle_gamma   90.00
#
_symmetry.space_group_name_H-M   'P 1'
#
loop_
_entity.id
_entity.type
_entity.pdbx_description
1 polymer ?
#
loop_
_entity_poly.entity_id
_entity_poly.type
_entity_poly.pdbx_seq_one_letter_code
_entity_poly.pdbx_strand_id
1 'polypeptide(L)'
;IGQAAEKRIPYQVPDLVNVPNYPLSYMKQAGFRALLALPLLHKDRLIGGLVVRRKAADEFPLPIVGLLQTFAAQSVLAIHNARLFREIEEKGHELELADRLKSQFLANMSHEMRTPMNAIIGMADLALGTKLTSKQREYLSVVRSSSRALLTLINDILDFSKIEAGKLEIEAVPFGLRDLLDDVADSFKVQVIKKEIEFVIAASVGAPEGLVGDPLRLRQILVNLIGNAFKFTEKGQICLEVLPAGQAKGAEVGLNFTVSDTGIGIHLDEIDALRDVFTQADASTTRKFGGTGLGLSISNQLIQLMGGSGIGIESELGRGSAFSFNLSFPRYTAGEERDLIVPEKIKGLRALIIEDNEASMKVLGQMLEHFGIRNEGAVTAEEGLALLSSEEGARRFGLVFIDWKLPGMDGLSAAEEIKNSETLKDLTIILMSAFGGEREISKNGNKVVNGFLHKPIKQSTLFDTIMTAFGYTSRPEGLKDLAASEREFEGIRVLLAEDNKANQQVACEVLFQAGFEVDVANNGREALEALQRREYAVVLMDVQMPVMDGYEATRRIRELEGSSQSSPLKTGSSTIINRQSPIPIIAITASAMKGDREKCLAAGIDDYISKPINRDELFRVLRKCLKAVGPPADSGLAAGDTAEDHPPLPELQGIDVSEGLRRLGVSWERFSKLLLRFSGGQTEVFEELRQAVENGDRENVRLLAHSLAGAAGNISATALSKAAKDLEHAAAGDKGDDEAGLPEYLAAMEREFDVVIGSINSLASVDDRTGIKPAPSSRLDLKQLLSYLQKLEPHLKRRYAKESGAIIDEISRLTWPEDLKDNLEELDGLVRKYRLKQAYPVLESIMKRLAEVKGE
;
A
#
# COMPACT_ATOMS: atom_id res chain seq x y z
N ILE A 1 -36.59 67.78 4.15
CA ILE A 1 -35.61 66.81 4.69
C ILE A 1 -34.46 67.55 5.37
N GLY A 2 -33.71 68.44 4.70
CA GLY A 2 -32.61 69.20 5.32
C GLY A 2 -32.96 69.86 6.66
N GLN A 3 -34.08 70.57 6.75
CA GLN A 3 -34.57 71.17 8.01
C GLN A 3 -34.92 70.14 9.11
N ALA A 4 -35.48 68.99 8.74
CA ALA A 4 -35.75 67.89 9.68
C ALA A 4 -34.45 67.19 10.13
N ALA A 5 -33.48 67.09 9.24
CA ALA A 5 -32.15 66.52 9.51
C ALA A 5 -31.32 67.42 10.44
N GLU A 6 -31.31 68.72 10.16
CA GLU A 6 -30.60 69.74 10.96
C GLU A 6 -31.18 69.82 12.37
N LYS A 7 -32.50 69.86 12.50
CA LYS A 7 -33.19 69.98 13.80
C LYS A 7 -33.38 68.64 14.51
N ARG A 8 -33.12 67.51 13.83
CA ARG A 8 -33.33 66.13 14.32
C ARG A 8 -34.74 65.83 14.84
N ILE A 9 -35.73 66.60 14.40
CA ILE A 9 -37.15 66.46 14.78
C ILE A 9 -38.02 66.51 13.52
N PRO A 10 -39.29 66.04 13.59
CA PRO A 10 -40.25 66.23 12.50
C PRO A 10 -40.34 67.70 12.10
N TYR A 11 -40.29 67.97 10.80
CA TYR A 11 -40.44 69.30 10.24
C TYR A 11 -41.66 69.36 9.34
N GLN A 12 -42.58 70.27 9.66
CA GLN A 12 -43.82 70.46 8.93
C GLN A 12 -43.78 71.74 8.11
N VAL A 13 -44.34 71.67 6.92
CA VAL A 13 -44.68 72.81 6.08
C VAL A 13 -46.21 72.78 5.90
N PRO A 14 -46.96 73.66 6.59
CA PRO A 14 -48.42 73.68 6.55
C PRO A 14 -48.97 74.05 5.16
N ASP A 15 -48.29 74.95 4.45
CA ASP A 15 -48.62 75.29 3.06
C ASP A 15 -47.36 75.57 2.23
N LEU A 16 -47.11 74.73 1.24
CA LEU A 16 -45.99 74.79 0.30
C LEU A 16 -46.07 76.04 -0.58
N VAL A 17 -47.27 76.59 -0.81
CA VAL A 17 -47.44 77.82 -1.61
C VAL A 17 -46.72 78.99 -0.93
N ASN A 18 -46.74 79.03 0.40
CA ASN A 18 -46.14 80.09 1.22
C ASN A 18 -44.63 79.96 1.41
N VAL A 19 -44.00 78.91 0.88
CA VAL A 19 -42.55 78.74 0.92
C VAL A 19 -41.93 79.37 -0.35
N PRO A 20 -41.21 80.49 -0.22
CA PRO A 20 -40.54 81.14 -1.35
C PRO A 20 -39.46 80.22 -1.91
N ASN A 21 -39.33 80.17 -3.25
CA ASN A 21 -38.29 79.39 -3.93
C ASN A 21 -38.25 77.89 -3.57
N TYR A 22 -39.40 77.27 -3.30
CA TYR A 22 -39.44 75.83 -3.03
C TYR A 22 -38.92 75.02 -4.23
N PRO A 23 -37.89 74.16 -4.05
CA PRO A 23 -37.11 73.59 -5.17
C PRO A 23 -37.85 72.56 -6.04
N LEU A 24 -39.10 72.21 -5.72
CA LEU A 24 -39.89 71.21 -6.45
C LEU A 24 -41.19 71.86 -6.95
N SER A 25 -41.12 72.69 -7.99
CA SER A 25 -42.28 73.40 -8.57
C SER A 25 -43.41 72.47 -9.05
N TYR A 26 -43.05 71.26 -9.53
CA TYR A 26 -44.02 70.23 -9.92
C TYR A 26 -44.92 69.77 -8.75
N MET A 27 -44.46 69.88 -7.51
CA MET A 27 -45.25 69.51 -6.33
C MET A 27 -46.44 70.45 -6.13
N LYS A 28 -46.22 71.75 -6.39
CA LYS A 28 -47.30 72.75 -6.39
C LYS A 28 -48.28 72.48 -7.53
N GLN A 29 -47.76 72.12 -8.72
CA GLN A 29 -48.59 71.78 -9.89
C GLN A 29 -49.42 70.49 -9.68
N ALA A 30 -48.90 69.50 -8.97
CA ALA A 30 -49.61 68.27 -8.62
C ALA A 30 -50.68 68.46 -7.52
N GLY A 31 -50.83 69.68 -6.99
CA GLY A 31 -51.83 70.05 -6.01
C GLY A 31 -51.48 69.68 -4.57
N PHE A 32 -50.23 69.32 -4.27
CA PHE A 32 -49.79 69.12 -2.88
C PHE A 32 -49.63 70.48 -2.19
N ARG A 33 -50.18 70.56 -0.97
CA ARG A 33 -50.23 71.79 -0.18
C ARG A 33 -49.45 71.66 1.12
N ALA A 34 -49.49 70.54 1.83
CA ALA A 34 -48.69 70.35 3.04
C ALA A 34 -47.64 69.25 2.90
N LEU A 35 -46.58 69.35 3.69
CA LEU A 35 -45.48 68.38 3.74
C LEU A 35 -45.00 68.15 5.17
N LEU A 36 -44.82 66.89 5.54
CA LEU A 36 -44.16 66.46 6.77
C LEU A 36 -42.88 65.72 6.39
N ALA A 37 -41.74 66.17 6.90
CA ALA A 37 -40.46 65.48 6.78
C ALA A 37 -40.03 64.96 8.15
N LEU A 38 -39.70 63.67 8.21
CA LEU A 38 -39.25 62.97 9.41
C LEU A 38 -37.81 62.51 9.18
N PRO A 39 -36.88 62.83 10.08
CA PRO A 39 -35.52 62.32 9.96
C PRO A 39 -35.49 60.84 10.35
N LEU A 40 -34.82 60.01 9.56
CA LEU A 40 -34.53 58.63 9.91
C LEU A 40 -33.18 58.61 10.65
N LEU A 41 -33.22 58.41 11.97
CA LEU A 41 -32.06 58.52 12.85
C LEU A 41 -31.75 57.17 13.49
N HIS A 42 -30.51 56.70 13.36
CA HIS A 42 -29.99 55.56 14.12
C HIS A 42 -28.83 56.04 15.00
N LYS A 43 -28.95 55.95 16.33
CA LYS A 43 -27.92 56.40 17.30
C LYS A 43 -27.35 57.78 16.93
N ASP A 44 -28.23 58.77 16.75
CA ASP A 44 -27.90 60.16 16.38
C ASP A 44 -27.31 60.40 14.99
N ARG A 45 -27.15 59.35 14.17
CA ARG A 45 -26.73 59.46 12.78
C ARG A 45 -27.95 59.49 11.85
N LEU A 46 -28.00 60.49 10.97
CA LEU A 46 -29.00 60.55 9.90
C LEU A 46 -28.72 59.49 8.84
N ILE A 47 -29.66 58.57 8.65
CA ILE A 47 -29.61 57.54 7.61
C ILE A 47 -30.51 57.87 6.41
N GLY A 48 -31.43 58.82 6.57
CA GLY A 48 -32.35 59.25 5.51
C GLY A 48 -33.47 60.14 6.03
N GLY A 49 -34.55 60.29 5.24
CA GLY A 49 -35.74 61.01 5.66
C GLY A 49 -37.01 60.46 5.03
N LEU A 50 -38.06 60.32 5.82
CA LEU A 50 -39.40 59.96 5.37
C LEU A 50 -40.19 61.24 5.09
N VAL A 51 -40.78 61.37 3.91
CA VAL A 51 -41.55 62.56 3.52
C VAL A 51 -42.96 62.16 3.16
N VAL A 52 -43.93 62.74 3.86
CA VAL A 52 -45.36 62.57 3.58
C VAL A 52 -45.93 63.90 3.11
N ARG A 53 -46.81 63.85 2.11
CA ARG A 53 -47.41 65.02 1.46
C ARG A 53 -48.92 64.87 1.39
N ARG A 54 -49.65 65.97 1.46
CA ARG A 54 -51.11 65.99 1.24
C ARG A 54 -51.57 67.24 0.50
N LYS A 55 -52.78 67.18 -0.08
CA LYS A 55 -53.38 68.28 -0.86
C LYS A 55 -54.11 69.33 -0.02
N ALA A 56 -54.27 69.09 1.28
CA ALA A 56 -54.83 70.05 2.23
C ALA A 56 -53.73 70.99 2.77
N ALA A 57 -54.09 72.25 3.03
CA ALA A 57 -53.19 73.34 3.44
C ALA A 57 -53.28 73.60 4.95
N ASP A 58 -52.81 72.64 5.73
CA ASP A 58 -52.86 72.63 7.19
C ASP A 58 -51.69 71.80 7.79
N GLU A 59 -51.43 71.92 9.09
CA GLU A 59 -50.48 71.07 9.81
C GLU A 59 -51.00 69.66 10.03
N PHE A 60 -50.12 68.66 9.92
CA PHE A 60 -50.49 67.28 10.19
C PHE A 60 -50.92 67.15 11.66
N PRO A 61 -52.06 66.51 11.94
CA PRO A 61 -52.49 66.24 13.31
C PRO A 61 -51.39 65.53 14.12
N LEU A 62 -51.20 65.94 15.37
CA LEU A 62 -50.18 65.36 16.25
C LEU A 62 -50.20 63.82 16.34
N PRO A 63 -51.38 63.14 16.40
CA PRO A 63 -51.41 61.67 16.38
C PRO A 63 -50.82 61.06 15.10
N ILE A 64 -51.00 61.72 13.95
CA ILE A 64 -50.46 61.28 12.66
C ILE A 64 -48.95 61.51 12.62
N VAL A 65 -48.46 62.64 13.15
CA VAL A 65 -47.02 62.90 13.29
C VAL A 65 -46.37 61.83 14.17
N GLY A 66 -46.98 61.51 15.33
CA GLY A 66 -46.51 60.46 16.24
C GLY A 66 -46.47 59.07 15.59
N LEU A 67 -47.54 58.67 14.88
CA LEU A 67 -47.57 57.40 14.15
C LEU A 67 -46.46 57.30 13.10
N LEU A 68 -46.28 58.36 12.31
CA LEU A 68 -45.25 58.38 11.27
C LEU A 68 -43.84 58.46 11.85
N GLN A 69 -43.65 59.08 13.01
CA GLN A 69 -42.39 59.01 13.77
C GLN A 69 -42.09 57.57 14.22
N THR A 70 -43.08 56.86 14.76
CA THR A 70 -42.91 55.44 15.13
C THR A 70 -42.58 54.61 13.89
N PHE A 71 -43.30 54.82 12.78
CA PHE A 71 -43.03 54.12 11.52
C PHE A 71 -41.61 54.42 11.00
N ALA A 72 -41.16 55.68 11.09
CA ALA A 72 -39.81 56.10 10.75
C ALA A 72 -38.75 55.39 11.62
N ALA A 73 -38.96 55.30 12.93
CA ALA A 73 -38.08 54.58 13.85
C ALA A 73 -38.04 53.06 13.57
N GLN A 74 -39.19 52.44 13.30
CA GLN A 74 -39.25 51.02 12.92
C GLN A 74 -38.58 50.76 11.56
N SER A 75 -38.75 51.67 10.61
CA SER A 75 -38.07 51.59 9.30
C SER A 75 -36.55 51.68 9.44
N VAL A 76 -36.04 52.54 10.33
CA VAL A 76 -34.60 52.61 10.65
C VAL A 76 -34.10 51.27 11.17
N LEU A 77 -34.82 50.67 12.11
CA LEU A 77 -34.43 49.38 12.70
C LEU A 77 -34.45 48.26 11.66
N ALA A 78 -35.49 48.21 10.81
CA ALA A 78 -35.59 47.23 9.73
C ALA A 78 -34.46 47.37 8.70
N ILE A 79 -34.13 48.60 8.28
CA ILE A 79 -33.01 48.86 7.35
C ILE A 79 -31.68 48.44 7.98
N HIS A 80 -31.48 48.71 9.27
CA HIS A 80 -30.27 48.30 9.97
C HIS A 80 -30.16 46.78 10.09
N ASN A 81 -31.23 46.11 10.49
CA ASN A 81 -31.26 44.65 10.59
C ASN A 81 -31.02 43.99 9.23
N ALA A 82 -31.65 44.46 8.16
CA ALA A 82 -31.42 43.94 6.81
C ALA A 82 -29.95 44.09 6.36
N ARG A 83 -29.30 45.20 6.74
CA ARG A 83 -27.86 45.40 6.48
C ARG A 83 -26.99 44.44 7.31
N LEU A 84 -27.29 44.27 8.59
CA LEU A 84 -26.56 43.34 9.45
C LEU A 84 -26.72 41.89 8.98
N PHE A 85 -27.92 41.47 8.60
CA PHE A 85 -28.14 40.13 8.05
C PHE A 85 -27.33 39.89 6.78
N ARG A 86 -27.29 40.88 5.88
CA ARG A 86 -26.47 40.79 4.66
C ARG A 86 -24.97 40.71 4.98
N GLU A 87 -24.49 41.53 5.92
CA GLU A 87 -23.07 41.51 6.32
C GLU A 87 -22.68 40.17 6.99
N ILE A 88 -23.60 39.59 7.77
CA ILE A 88 -23.41 38.25 8.35
C ILE A 88 -23.39 37.18 7.26
N GLU A 89 -24.29 37.25 6.28
CA GLU A 89 -24.36 36.30 5.16
C GLU A 89 -23.12 36.39 4.26
N GLU A 90 -22.67 37.61 3.92
CA GLU A 90 -21.44 37.86 3.16
C GLU A 90 -20.21 37.31 3.89
N LYS A 91 -20.06 37.61 5.19
CA LYS A 91 -18.96 37.06 5.99
C LYS A 91 -19.04 35.54 6.15
N GLY A 92 -20.25 34.98 6.26
CA GLY A 92 -20.47 33.54 6.30
C GLY A 92 -19.97 32.86 5.02
N HIS A 93 -20.32 33.42 3.85
CA HIS A 93 -19.83 32.92 2.56
C HIS A 93 -18.32 33.06 2.40
N GLU A 94 -17.71 34.16 2.85
CA GLU A 94 -16.25 34.33 2.82
C GLU A 94 -15.53 33.28 3.68
N LEU A 95 -16.05 32.99 4.87
CA LEU A 95 -15.52 31.96 5.77
C LEU A 95 -15.66 30.56 5.15
N GLU A 96 -16.83 30.22 4.60
CA GLU A 96 -17.04 28.93 3.94
C GLU A 96 -16.14 28.73 2.71
N LEU A 97 -15.94 29.79 1.92
CA LEU A 97 -15.02 29.77 0.78
C LEU A 97 -13.57 29.59 1.25
N ALA A 98 -13.15 30.31 2.29
CA ALA A 98 -11.81 30.17 2.86
C ALA A 98 -11.56 28.75 3.38
N ASP A 99 -12.52 28.14 4.08
CA ASP A 99 -12.43 26.77 4.60
C ASP A 99 -12.39 25.72 3.49
N ARG A 100 -13.21 25.90 2.44
CA ARG A 100 -13.17 25.03 1.25
C ARG A 100 -11.83 25.14 0.54
N LEU A 101 -11.33 26.35 0.32
CA LEU A 101 -10.03 26.58 -0.31
C LEU A 101 -8.88 26.01 0.53
N LYS A 102 -8.88 26.23 1.85
CA LYS A 102 -7.91 25.63 2.80
C LYS A 102 -7.92 24.11 2.66
N SER A 103 -9.10 23.49 2.71
CA SER A 103 -9.24 22.04 2.60
C SER A 103 -8.78 21.47 1.26
N GLN A 104 -9.15 22.11 0.15
CA GLN A 104 -8.81 21.67 -1.19
C GLN A 104 -7.31 21.84 -1.46
N PHE A 105 -6.72 22.93 -0.98
CA PHE A 105 -5.28 23.15 -1.01
C PHE A 105 -4.54 22.03 -0.29
N LEU A 106 -4.96 21.66 0.92
CA LEU A 106 -4.34 20.59 1.69
C LEU A 106 -4.47 19.21 1.02
N ALA A 107 -5.65 18.90 0.48
CA ALA A 107 -5.86 17.64 -0.24
C ALA A 107 -4.94 17.53 -1.47
N ASN A 108 -4.79 18.60 -2.24
CA ASN A 108 -3.92 18.63 -3.41
C ASN A 108 -2.44 18.59 -3.02
N MET A 109 -2.03 19.35 -1.99
CA MET A 109 -0.66 19.34 -1.47
C MET A 109 -0.23 17.96 -0.98
N SER A 110 -1.15 17.14 -0.47
CA SER A 110 -0.83 15.76 -0.10
C SER A 110 -0.25 14.95 -1.25
N HIS A 111 -0.91 14.96 -2.41
CA HIS A 111 -0.46 14.19 -3.56
C HIS A 111 0.80 14.79 -4.21
N GLU A 112 0.86 16.12 -4.30
CA GLU A 112 2.01 16.86 -4.85
C GLU A 112 3.27 16.70 -4.00
N MET A 113 3.14 16.52 -2.68
CA MET A 113 4.26 16.27 -1.77
C MET A 113 4.62 14.78 -1.68
N ARG A 114 3.65 13.86 -1.71
CA ARG A 114 3.91 12.41 -1.62
C ARG A 114 4.68 11.87 -2.83
N THR A 115 4.35 12.33 -4.03
CA THR A 115 4.93 11.83 -5.28
C THR A 115 6.46 12.02 -5.35
N PRO A 116 7.02 13.23 -5.13
CA PRO A 116 8.48 13.40 -5.12
C PRO A 116 9.15 12.65 -3.96
N MET A 117 8.50 12.58 -2.79
CA MET A 117 9.06 11.87 -1.63
C MET A 117 9.15 10.36 -1.85
N ASN A 118 8.11 9.75 -2.43
CA ASN A 118 8.11 8.33 -2.76
C ASN A 118 9.15 8.00 -3.84
N ALA A 119 9.37 8.90 -4.81
CA ALA A 119 10.45 8.74 -5.79
C ALA A 119 11.83 8.79 -5.11
N ILE A 120 12.08 9.72 -4.18
CA ILE A 120 13.35 9.80 -3.45
C ILE A 120 13.57 8.55 -2.59
N ILE A 121 12.54 8.07 -1.88
CA ILE A 121 12.60 6.83 -1.08
C ILE A 121 12.89 5.63 -1.98
N GLY A 122 12.17 5.50 -3.10
CA GLY A 122 12.36 4.42 -4.06
C GLY A 122 13.78 4.41 -4.65
N MET A 123 14.30 5.57 -5.07
CA MET A 123 15.67 5.69 -5.58
C MET A 123 16.73 5.36 -4.51
N ALA A 124 16.50 5.78 -3.25
CA ALA A 124 17.40 5.45 -2.15
C ALA A 124 17.37 3.95 -1.82
N ASP A 125 16.19 3.32 -1.82
CA ASP A 125 16.05 1.87 -1.59
C ASP A 125 16.68 1.05 -2.72
N LEU A 126 16.50 1.46 -3.99
CA LEU A 126 17.17 0.85 -5.14
C LEU A 126 18.70 0.97 -5.04
N ALA A 127 19.20 2.17 -4.73
CA ALA A 127 20.65 2.39 -4.59
C ALA A 127 21.24 1.57 -3.44
N LEU A 128 20.55 1.46 -2.30
CA LEU A 128 20.97 0.65 -1.15
C LEU A 128 21.03 -0.87 -1.44
N GLY A 129 20.28 -1.32 -2.45
CA GLY A 129 20.33 -2.68 -3.00
C GLY A 129 21.53 -2.98 -3.89
N THR A 130 22.33 -1.97 -4.26
CA THR A 130 23.52 -2.15 -5.12
C THR A 130 24.81 -2.34 -4.31
N LYS A 131 25.93 -2.62 -5.00
CA LYS A 131 27.27 -2.56 -4.40
C LYS A 131 27.63 -1.11 -4.09
N LEU A 132 27.73 -0.79 -2.81
CA LEU A 132 28.07 0.54 -2.32
C LEU A 132 29.26 0.46 -1.37
N THR A 133 30.09 1.51 -1.39
CA THR A 133 31.06 1.73 -0.30
C THR A 133 30.34 2.02 1.01
N SER A 134 30.99 1.78 2.16
CA SER A 134 30.42 2.03 3.48
C SER A 134 29.89 3.46 3.64
N LYS A 135 30.62 4.44 3.06
CA LYS A 135 30.26 5.87 3.13
C LYS A 135 29.06 6.22 2.25
N GLN A 136 28.93 5.62 1.06
CA GLN A 136 27.75 5.79 0.20
C GLN A 136 26.50 5.14 0.81
N ARG A 137 26.65 3.96 1.42
CA ARG A 137 25.56 3.29 2.14
C ARG A 137 25.07 4.13 3.32
N GLU A 138 25.99 4.76 4.06
CA GLU A 138 25.65 5.69 5.13
C GLU A 138 24.87 6.90 4.60
N TYR A 139 25.35 7.57 3.56
CA TYR A 139 24.65 8.71 2.95
C TYR A 139 23.25 8.35 2.45
N LEU A 140 23.10 7.25 1.74
CA LEU A 140 21.81 6.81 1.22
C LEU A 140 20.87 6.37 2.34
N SER A 141 21.39 5.76 3.42
CA SER A 141 20.59 5.44 4.60
C SER A 141 20.07 6.71 5.28
N VAL A 142 20.89 7.76 5.36
CA VAL A 142 20.47 9.08 5.90
C VAL A 142 19.42 9.74 5.00
N VAL A 143 19.62 9.74 3.67
CA VAL A 143 18.62 10.27 2.72
C VAL A 143 17.29 9.52 2.86
N ARG A 144 17.32 8.19 2.92
CA ARG A 144 16.13 7.36 3.08
C ARG A 144 15.41 7.63 4.41
N SER A 145 16.13 7.65 5.53
CA SER A 145 15.51 7.90 6.84
C SER A 145 14.91 9.30 6.91
N SER A 146 15.60 10.30 6.35
CA SER A 146 15.13 11.69 6.31
C SER A 146 13.88 11.84 5.43
N SER A 147 13.85 11.12 4.30
CA SER A 147 12.72 11.16 3.39
C SER A 147 11.47 10.49 3.97
N ARG A 148 11.65 9.35 4.66
CA ARG A 148 10.55 8.72 5.41
C ARG A 148 10.05 9.61 6.55
N ALA A 149 10.95 10.23 7.30
CA ALA A 149 10.58 11.15 8.37
C ALA A 149 9.75 12.33 7.81
N LEU A 150 10.20 12.96 6.73
CA LEU A 150 9.48 14.07 6.10
C LEU A 150 8.09 13.65 5.60
N LEU A 151 7.96 12.45 5.02
CA LEU A 151 6.68 11.90 4.58
C LEU A 151 5.72 11.70 5.76
N THR A 152 6.21 11.20 6.89
CA THR A 152 5.43 11.11 8.14
C THR A 152 4.95 12.49 8.58
N LEU A 153 5.83 13.50 8.59
CA LEU A 153 5.44 14.86 8.99
C LEU A 153 4.38 15.48 8.08
N ILE A 154 4.50 15.26 6.77
CA ILE A 154 3.50 15.71 5.81
C ILE A 154 2.16 15.03 6.11
N ASN A 155 2.16 13.71 6.33
CA ASN A 155 0.94 12.98 6.67
C ASN A 155 0.34 13.46 8.00
N ASP A 156 1.15 13.73 9.02
CA ASP A 156 0.70 14.26 10.31
C ASP A 156 0.03 15.64 10.16
N ILE A 157 0.62 16.56 9.39
CA ILE A 157 0.04 17.88 9.11
C ILE A 157 -1.30 17.76 8.38
N LEU A 158 -1.40 16.82 7.44
CA LEU A 158 -2.62 16.60 6.67
C LEU A 158 -3.71 15.94 7.50
N ASP A 159 -3.36 14.95 8.33
CA ASP A 159 -4.29 14.31 9.25
C ASP A 159 -4.81 15.35 10.26
N PHE A 160 -3.93 16.17 10.85
CA PHE A 160 -4.32 17.30 11.70
C PHE A 160 -5.30 18.24 10.99
N SER A 161 -4.98 18.62 9.75
CA SER A 161 -5.85 19.54 9.01
C SER A 161 -7.20 18.94 8.63
N LYS A 162 -7.27 17.63 8.38
CA LYS A 162 -8.54 16.91 8.13
C LYS A 162 -9.38 16.82 9.39
N ILE A 163 -8.74 16.62 10.55
CA ILE A 163 -9.41 16.60 11.85
C ILE A 163 -9.99 17.98 12.17
N GLU A 164 -9.21 19.06 12.02
CA GLU A 164 -9.66 20.44 12.25
C GLU A 164 -10.85 20.81 11.36
N ALA A 165 -10.85 20.33 10.11
CA ALA A 165 -11.95 20.54 9.17
C ALA A 165 -13.17 19.63 9.40
N GLY A 166 -13.14 18.73 10.40
CA GLY A 166 -14.20 17.76 10.67
C GLY A 166 -14.41 16.73 9.55
N LYS A 167 -13.40 16.50 8.70
CA LYS A 167 -13.45 15.63 7.51
C LYS A 167 -12.85 14.24 7.74
N LEU A 168 -12.29 13.99 8.92
CA LEU A 168 -11.78 12.67 9.28
C LEU A 168 -12.94 11.80 9.78
N GLU A 169 -13.29 10.77 9.03
CA GLU A 169 -14.22 9.74 9.48
C GLU A 169 -13.46 8.58 10.14
N ILE A 170 -13.96 8.09 11.27
CA ILE A 170 -13.47 6.88 11.94
C ILE A 170 -14.16 5.67 11.32
N GLU A 171 -13.37 4.67 10.95
CA GLU A 171 -13.90 3.42 10.40
C GLU A 171 -14.45 2.49 11.49
N ALA A 172 -15.39 1.63 11.11
CA ALA A 172 -15.95 0.60 11.97
C ALA A 172 -15.82 -0.76 11.26
N VAL A 173 -14.64 -1.37 11.38
CA VAL A 173 -14.32 -2.67 10.79
C VAL A 173 -14.02 -3.70 11.87
N PRO A 174 -14.36 -4.99 11.66
CA PRO A 174 -13.92 -6.06 12.55
C PRO A 174 -12.39 -6.18 12.56
N PHE A 175 -11.79 -6.23 13.74
CA PHE A 175 -10.35 -6.44 13.90
C PHE A 175 -10.03 -7.26 15.16
N GLY A 176 -8.88 -7.94 15.13
CA GLY A 176 -8.32 -8.66 16.27
C GLY A 176 -7.47 -7.73 17.14
N LEU A 177 -7.78 -7.58 18.43
CA LEU A 177 -6.96 -6.73 19.31
C LEU A 177 -5.53 -7.26 19.45
N ARG A 178 -5.37 -8.59 19.54
CA ARG A 178 -4.06 -9.24 19.68
C ARG A 178 -3.19 -9.03 18.43
N ASP A 179 -3.76 -9.21 17.24
CA ASP A 179 -3.05 -9.01 15.98
C ASP A 179 -2.54 -7.57 15.86
N LEU A 180 -3.38 -6.59 16.24
CA LEU A 180 -2.99 -5.18 16.24
C LEU A 180 -1.82 -4.90 17.20
N LEU A 181 -1.87 -5.46 18.41
CA LEU A 181 -0.79 -5.32 19.39
C LEU A 181 0.50 -5.99 18.91
N ASP A 182 0.39 -7.14 18.23
CA ASP A 182 1.51 -7.85 17.64
C ASP A 182 2.17 -7.05 16.50
N ASP A 183 1.37 -6.38 15.65
CA ASP A 183 1.85 -5.48 14.60
C ASP A 183 2.55 -4.23 15.18
N VAL A 184 2.02 -3.70 16.29
CA VAL A 184 2.67 -2.61 17.03
C VAL A 184 4.01 -3.08 17.59
N ALA A 185 4.07 -4.27 18.19
CA ALA A 185 5.32 -4.84 18.70
C ALA A 185 6.39 -4.96 17.63
N ASP A 186 6.00 -5.49 16.47
CA ASP A 186 6.88 -5.76 15.34
C ASP A 186 7.48 -4.47 14.76
N SER A 187 6.75 -3.35 14.88
CA SER A 187 7.20 -2.03 14.42
C SER A 187 8.41 -1.48 15.22
N PHE A 188 8.71 -2.04 16.40
CA PHE A 188 9.79 -1.57 17.28
C PHE A 188 10.92 -2.58 17.53
N LYS A 189 10.91 -3.77 16.89
CA LYS A 189 11.94 -4.81 17.07
C LYS A 189 13.38 -4.30 16.91
N VAL A 190 13.62 -3.46 15.90
CA VAL A 190 14.97 -2.91 15.64
C VAL A 190 15.40 -1.94 16.75
N GLN A 191 14.48 -1.13 17.28
CA GLN A 191 14.73 -0.17 18.35
C GLN A 191 15.02 -0.88 19.67
N VAL A 192 14.27 -1.95 19.99
CA VAL A 192 14.51 -2.83 21.14
C VAL A 192 15.95 -3.36 21.10
N ILE A 193 16.36 -3.94 19.96
CA ILE A 193 17.72 -4.49 19.79
C ILE A 193 18.78 -3.39 19.88
N LYS A 194 18.56 -2.25 19.20
CA LYS A 194 19.57 -1.18 19.10
C LYS A 194 19.78 -0.44 20.41
N LYS A 195 18.71 -0.21 21.19
CA LYS A 195 18.78 0.53 22.45
C LYS A 195 18.96 -0.38 23.66
N GLU A 196 18.83 -1.69 23.51
CA GLU A 196 18.83 -2.66 24.62
C GLU A 196 17.81 -2.25 25.70
N ILE A 197 16.65 -1.72 25.27
CA ILE A 197 15.54 -1.36 26.15
C ILE A 197 14.57 -2.53 26.18
N GLU A 198 14.10 -2.87 27.37
CA GLU A 198 13.06 -3.88 27.50
C GLU A 198 11.72 -3.34 27.04
N PHE A 199 11.03 -4.11 26.21
CA PHE A 199 9.72 -3.73 25.71
C PHE A 199 8.73 -4.86 25.91
N VAL A 200 7.66 -4.56 26.64
CA VAL A 200 6.66 -5.55 27.03
C VAL A 200 5.26 -5.07 26.68
N ILE A 201 4.43 -5.98 26.17
CA ILE A 201 3.02 -5.70 25.85
C ILE A 201 2.15 -6.70 26.59
N ALA A 202 1.26 -6.21 27.46
CA ALA A 202 0.35 -7.01 28.27
C ALA A 202 -1.11 -6.65 27.96
N ALA A 203 -1.92 -7.64 27.61
CA ALA A 203 -3.36 -7.51 27.45
C ALA A 203 -4.08 -8.50 28.39
N SER A 204 -5.07 -8.04 29.15
CA SER A 204 -5.79 -8.90 30.10
C SER A 204 -6.77 -9.87 29.40
N VAL A 205 -7.04 -11.02 30.03
CA VAL A 205 -8.01 -12.06 29.58
C VAL A 205 -9.43 -11.52 29.42
N GLY A 206 -9.78 -10.40 30.08
CA GLY A 206 -11.09 -9.76 29.91
C GLY A 206 -11.23 -8.92 28.63
N ALA A 207 -10.14 -8.71 27.87
CA ALA A 207 -10.16 -7.99 26.60
C ALA A 207 -10.64 -8.92 25.46
N PRO A 208 -11.74 -8.61 24.76
CA PRO A 208 -12.27 -9.45 23.68
C PRO A 208 -11.29 -9.61 22.52
N GLU A 209 -11.27 -10.81 21.92
CA GLU A 209 -10.42 -11.09 20.77
C GLU A 209 -10.84 -10.30 19.53
N GLY A 210 -12.14 -10.23 19.27
CA GLY A 210 -12.73 -9.48 18.15
C GLY A 210 -13.41 -8.19 18.60
N LEU A 211 -13.00 -7.08 18.00
CA LEU A 211 -13.57 -5.75 18.21
C LEU A 211 -14.04 -5.16 16.87
N VAL A 212 -14.95 -4.20 16.92
CA VAL A 212 -15.30 -3.36 15.77
C VAL A 212 -14.80 -1.94 16.03
N GLY A 213 -14.04 -1.39 15.09
CA GLY A 213 -13.50 -0.03 15.20
C GLY A 213 -12.50 0.27 14.10
N ASP A 214 -11.64 1.26 14.33
CA ASP A 214 -10.61 1.67 13.39
C ASP A 214 -9.22 1.19 13.86
N PRO A 215 -8.74 0.02 13.39
CA PRO A 215 -7.45 -0.52 13.80
C PRO A 215 -6.28 0.35 13.32
N LEU A 216 -6.42 1.07 12.20
CA LEU A 216 -5.36 1.91 11.66
C LEU A 216 -5.10 3.11 12.57
N ARG A 217 -6.17 3.77 13.04
CA ARG A 217 -6.06 4.92 13.95
C ARG A 217 -5.63 4.51 15.35
N LEU A 218 -6.12 3.38 15.85
CA LEU A 218 -5.64 2.83 17.12
C LEU A 218 -4.13 2.50 17.05
N ARG A 219 -3.68 1.85 15.96
CA ARG A 219 -2.25 1.60 15.73
C ARG A 219 -1.45 2.90 15.66
N GLN A 220 -1.95 3.92 14.97
CA GLN A 220 -1.29 5.24 14.89
C GLN A 220 -1.10 5.87 16.26
N ILE A 221 -2.13 5.83 17.12
CA ILE A 221 -2.04 6.33 18.51
C ILE A 221 -0.94 5.59 19.27
N LEU A 222 -0.98 4.24 19.26
CA LEU A 222 -0.03 3.41 20.00
C LEU A 222 1.41 3.56 19.50
N VAL A 223 1.63 3.54 18.19
CA VAL A 223 2.97 3.73 17.58
C VAL A 223 3.54 5.10 17.94
N ASN A 224 2.73 6.16 17.98
CA ASN A 224 3.21 7.47 18.38
C ASN A 224 3.60 7.52 19.86
N LEU A 225 2.75 7.00 20.76
CA LEU A 225 3.05 6.99 22.20
C LEU A 225 4.28 6.12 22.53
N ILE A 226 4.37 4.91 21.98
CA ILE A 226 5.53 4.02 22.16
C ILE A 226 6.78 4.63 21.49
N GLY A 227 6.63 5.27 20.34
CA GLY A 227 7.73 5.99 19.69
C GLY A 227 8.30 7.10 20.56
N ASN A 228 7.45 7.84 21.28
CA ASN A 228 7.90 8.83 22.26
C ASN A 228 8.60 8.16 23.45
N ALA A 229 8.06 7.07 24.00
CA ALA A 229 8.71 6.30 25.06
C ALA A 229 10.13 5.84 24.65
N PHE A 230 10.29 5.28 23.44
CA PHE A 230 11.60 4.90 22.91
C PHE A 230 12.51 6.09 22.68
N LYS A 231 11.98 7.26 22.34
CA LYS A 231 12.77 8.46 22.11
C LYS A 231 13.38 9.01 23.41
N PHE A 232 12.60 9.02 24.49
CA PHE A 232 12.97 9.65 25.77
C PHE A 232 13.53 8.68 26.82
N THR A 233 13.52 7.38 26.52
CA THR A 233 14.19 6.35 27.32
C THR A 233 15.53 5.98 26.67
N GLU A 234 16.62 6.11 27.42
CA GLU A 234 17.95 5.68 26.98
C GLU A 234 18.26 4.24 27.42
N LYS A 235 17.86 3.87 28.63
CA LYS A 235 17.98 2.53 29.22
C LYS A 235 16.79 2.28 30.15
N GLY A 236 16.44 1.02 30.37
CA GLY A 236 15.33 0.62 31.22
C GLY A 236 14.25 -0.08 30.41
N GLN A 237 12.97 0.26 30.66
CA GLN A 237 11.84 -0.47 30.11
C GLN A 237 10.75 0.44 29.56
N ILE A 238 9.96 -0.14 28.65
CA ILE A 238 8.73 0.42 28.10
C ILE A 238 7.66 -0.67 28.21
N CYS A 239 6.49 -0.33 28.72
CA CYS A 239 5.37 -1.26 28.86
C CYS A 239 4.12 -0.69 28.20
N LEU A 240 3.44 -1.50 27.39
CA LEU A 240 2.06 -1.25 26.93
C LEU A 240 1.12 -2.20 27.66
N GLU A 241 0.21 -1.65 28.47
CA GLU A 241 -0.80 -2.40 29.20
C GLU A 241 -2.19 -2.10 28.64
N VAL A 242 -3.00 -3.14 28.44
CA VAL A 242 -4.40 -3.05 27.98
C VAL A 242 -5.33 -3.77 28.95
N LEU A 243 -6.15 -3.00 29.67
CA LEU A 243 -7.05 -3.49 30.71
C LEU A 243 -8.52 -3.17 30.38
N PRO A 244 -9.48 -4.04 30.71
CA PRO A 244 -10.91 -3.70 30.65
C PRO A 244 -11.25 -2.52 31.57
N ALA A 245 -11.89 -1.49 31.01
CA ALA A 245 -12.40 -0.35 31.75
C ALA A 245 -13.78 -0.66 32.36
N GLY A 246 -13.79 -1.47 33.43
CA GLY A 246 -15.01 -1.83 34.18
C GLY A 246 -15.78 -3.04 33.62
N GLN A 247 -17.01 -3.27 34.11
CA GLN A 247 -17.87 -4.35 33.62
C GLN A 247 -18.43 -4.03 32.23
N ALA A 248 -18.41 -5.00 31.32
CA ALA A 248 -18.95 -4.87 29.96
C ALA A 248 -20.42 -4.40 30.01
N LYS A 249 -20.72 -3.27 29.38
CA LYS A 249 -22.09 -2.76 29.25
C LYS A 249 -22.71 -3.33 27.97
N GLY A 250 -23.30 -4.52 28.07
CA GLY A 250 -23.97 -5.16 26.94
C GLY A 250 -22.99 -5.62 25.86
N ALA A 251 -23.16 -5.12 24.62
CA ALA A 251 -22.36 -5.52 23.46
C ALA A 251 -21.04 -4.73 23.30
N GLU A 252 -20.78 -3.74 24.15
CA GLU A 252 -19.57 -2.91 24.09
C GLU A 252 -18.62 -3.22 25.26
N VAL A 253 -17.33 -3.18 24.97
CA VAL A 253 -16.26 -3.28 25.95
C VAL A 253 -15.49 -1.96 26.01
N GLY A 254 -15.32 -1.44 27.23
CA GLY A 254 -14.36 -0.37 27.48
C GLY A 254 -12.96 -0.96 27.67
N LEU A 255 -11.95 -0.37 27.05
CA LEU A 255 -10.54 -0.72 27.22
C LEU A 255 -9.76 0.54 27.63
N ASN A 256 -8.89 0.39 28.62
CA ASN A 256 -7.89 1.36 29.03
C ASN A 256 -6.53 0.91 28.51
N PHE A 257 -5.86 1.78 27.77
CA PHE A 257 -4.53 1.58 27.22
C PHE A 257 -3.56 2.48 27.98
N THR A 258 -2.49 1.89 28.52
CA THR A 258 -1.45 2.62 29.25
C THR A 258 -0.09 2.32 28.62
N VAL A 259 0.62 3.35 28.14
CA VAL A 259 2.02 3.26 27.72
C VAL A 259 2.89 3.90 28.79
N SER A 260 3.74 3.12 29.45
CA SER A 260 4.66 3.59 30.48
C SER A 260 6.13 3.39 30.08
N ASP A 261 6.98 4.32 30.51
CA ASP A 261 8.42 4.31 30.28
C ASP A 261 9.18 4.72 31.54
N THR A 262 10.44 4.29 31.66
CA THR A 262 11.37 4.67 32.75
C THR A 262 12.37 5.73 32.31
N GLY A 263 11.98 6.60 31.38
CA GLY A 263 12.82 7.64 30.80
C GLY A 263 12.99 8.86 31.71
N ILE A 264 13.34 9.99 31.10
CA ILE A 264 13.67 11.24 31.82
C ILE A 264 12.49 11.85 32.60
N GLY A 265 11.25 11.44 32.32
CA GLY A 265 10.05 12.05 32.87
C GLY A 265 9.81 13.49 32.38
N ILE A 266 8.68 14.06 32.79
CA ILE A 266 8.18 15.38 32.38
C ILE A 266 7.92 16.19 33.65
N HIS A 267 8.29 17.48 33.65
CA HIS A 267 8.01 18.36 34.77
C HIS A 267 6.51 18.70 34.84
N LEU A 268 5.93 18.77 36.04
CA LEU A 268 4.47 18.99 36.24
C LEU A 268 3.96 20.25 35.51
N ASP A 269 4.75 21.33 35.54
CA ASP A 269 4.42 22.61 34.89
C ASP A 269 4.36 22.51 33.35
N GLU A 270 4.98 21.49 32.75
CA GLU A 270 5.01 21.28 31.30
C GLU A 270 3.88 20.37 30.81
N ILE A 271 3.22 19.62 31.71
CA ILE A 271 2.19 18.63 31.34
C ILE A 271 0.96 19.29 30.71
N ASP A 272 0.49 20.41 31.28
CA ASP A 272 -0.67 21.12 30.74
C ASP A 272 -0.34 21.77 29.38
N ALA A 273 0.88 22.25 29.21
CA ALA A 273 1.35 22.85 27.96
C ALA A 273 1.46 21.82 26.82
N LEU A 274 1.82 20.57 27.11
CA LEU A 274 1.95 19.48 26.11
C LEU A 274 0.63 19.06 25.47
N ARG A 275 -0.52 19.49 26.02
CA ARG A 275 -1.84 19.25 25.43
C ARG A 275 -2.18 20.20 24.28
N ASP A 276 -1.49 21.33 24.19
CA ASP A 276 -1.72 22.35 23.16
C ASP A 276 -0.94 22.04 21.86
N VAL A 277 -1.53 22.43 20.72
CA VAL A 277 -0.96 22.19 19.39
C VAL A 277 0.33 23.02 19.23
N PHE A 278 1.42 22.37 18.77
CA PHE A 278 2.76 22.95 18.57
C PHE A 278 3.54 23.30 19.84
N THR A 279 3.05 22.95 21.03
CA THR A 279 3.76 23.24 22.26
C THR A 279 4.79 22.16 22.55
N GLN A 280 6.06 22.55 22.67
CA GLN A 280 7.19 21.67 22.99
C GLN A 280 7.80 22.12 24.32
N ALA A 281 8.06 21.16 25.22
CA ALA A 281 8.48 21.41 26.60
C ALA A 281 9.76 22.26 26.74
N ASP A 282 10.74 22.17 25.83
CA ASP A 282 11.92 23.04 25.88
C ASP A 282 12.70 23.14 24.55
N ALA A 283 13.28 24.32 24.25
CA ALA A 283 14.10 24.57 23.05
C ALA A 283 15.51 23.93 23.15
N SER A 284 15.93 23.53 24.36
CA SER A 284 17.23 22.92 24.67
C SER A 284 17.27 21.41 24.35
N THR A 285 16.18 20.68 24.65
CA THR A 285 15.99 19.24 24.34
C THR A 285 15.74 18.99 22.84
N THR A 286 15.30 20.02 22.10
CA THR A 286 15.04 19.96 20.65
C THR A 286 16.29 19.60 19.84
N ARG A 287 17.46 20.09 20.26
CA ARG A 287 18.74 19.84 19.56
C ARG A 287 19.26 18.42 19.76
N LYS A 288 18.79 17.70 20.78
CA LYS A 288 19.29 16.36 21.13
C LYS A 288 18.35 15.23 20.69
N PHE A 289 17.04 15.46 20.62
CA PHE A 289 16.06 14.38 20.40
C PHE A 289 15.08 14.56 19.21
N GLY A 290 14.88 15.75 18.64
CA GLY A 290 14.14 15.99 17.38
C GLY A 290 12.66 15.56 17.31
N GLY A 291 11.74 16.44 16.90
CA GLY A 291 10.32 16.08 16.65
C GLY A 291 9.43 17.28 16.36
N THR A 292 8.26 17.07 15.74
CA THR A 292 7.34 18.15 15.36
C THR A 292 6.38 18.60 16.46
N GLY A 293 6.24 17.84 17.55
CA GLY A 293 5.27 18.14 18.62
C GLY A 293 3.81 17.92 18.21
N LEU A 294 3.55 17.42 16.99
CA LEU A 294 2.21 17.15 16.48
C LEU A 294 1.66 15.80 16.90
N GLY A 295 2.52 14.82 17.20
CA GLY A 295 2.09 13.46 17.48
C GLY A 295 1.09 13.39 18.63
N LEU A 296 1.41 13.98 19.79
CA LEU A 296 0.55 13.88 20.98
C LEU A 296 -0.80 14.58 20.78
N SER A 297 -0.82 15.73 20.10
CA SER A 297 -2.06 16.46 19.78
C SER A 297 -2.94 15.71 18.78
N ILE A 298 -2.34 15.10 17.74
CA ILE A 298 -3.05 14.22 16.80
C ILE A 298 -3.61 12.99 17.52
N SER A 299 -2.80 12.31 18.35
CA SER A 299 -3.27 11.16 19.13
C SER A 299 -4.45 11.54 20.03
N ASN A 300 -4.40 12.69 20.70
CA ASN A 300 -5.47 13.15 21.57
C ASN A 300 -6.77 13.43 20.79
N GLN A 301 -6.67 14.07 19.62
CA GLN A 301 -7.83 14.31 18.76
C GLN A 301 -8.40 13.02 18.17
N LEU A 302 -7.56 12.07 17.76
CA LEU A 302 -8.01 10.76 17.28
C LEU A 302 -8.77 10.00 18.37
N ILE A 303 -8.28 10.02 19.62
CA ILE A 303 -8.98 9.41 20.76
C ILE A 303 -10.37 10.04 20.95
N GLN A 304 -10.47 11.37 20.87
CA GLN A 304 -11.76 12.07 20.98
C GLN A 304 -12.72 11.71 19.84
N LEU A 305 -12.24 11.63 18.60
CA LEU A 305 -13.03 11.19 17.45
C LEU A 305 -13.50 9.74 17.57
N MET A 306 -12.69 8.89 18.21
CA MET A 306 -13.03 7.50 18.52
C MET A 306 -13.92 7.37 19.78
N GLY A 307 -14.40 8.49 20.34
CA GLY A 307 -15.34 8.51 21.48
C GLY A 307 -14.70 8.41 22.86
N GLY A 308 -13.37 8.57 22.96
CA GLY A 308 -12.64 8.61 24.23
C GLY A 308 -12.55 10.02 24.83
N SER A 309 -12.16 10.10 26.11
CA SER A 309 -12.03 11.38 26.84
C SER A 309 -10.78 12.18 26.47
N GLY A 310 -9.78 11.55 25.86
CA GLY A 310 -8.44 12.09 25.59
C GLY A 310 -7.33 11.35 26.35
N ILE A 311 -6.12 11.92 26.34
CA ILE A 311 -4.92 11.33 26.97
C ILE A 311 -4.71 11.87 28.39
N GLY A 312 -4.62 10.95 29.35
CA GLY A 312 -4.08 11.18 30.69
C GLY A 312 -2.56 11.05 30.71
N ILE A 313 -1.88 11.89 31.50
CA ILE A 313 -0.42 11.87 31.64
C ILE A 313 -0.09 11.86 33.13
N GLU A 314 0.67 10.86 33.56
CA GLU A 314 1.27 10.78 34.88
C GLU A 314 2.78 10.71 34.68
N SER A 315 3.55 11.64 35.25
CA SER A 315 5.00 11.66 35.07
C SER A 315 5.70 12.30 36.25
N GLU A 316 6.91 11.81 36.54
CA GLU A 316 7.81 12.38 37.54
C GLU A 316 9.21 12.48 36.95
N LEU A 317 9.84 13.65 37.08
CA LEU A 317 11.17 13.91 36.54
C LEU A 317 12.19 12.90 37.09
N GLY A 318 12.88 12.21 36.18
CA GLY A 318 13.87 11.17 36.48
C GLY A 318 13.30 9.79 36.82
N ARG A 319 11.98 9.61 36.84
CA ARG A 319 11.33 8.30 37.06
C ARG A 319 10.54 7.77 35.86
N GLY A 320 10.29 8.63 34.86
CA GLY A 320 9.62 8.26 33.63
C GLY A 320 8.21 8.82 33.51
N SER A 321 7.43 8.28 32.57
CA SER A 321 6.10 8.78 32.22
C SER A 321 5.13 7.64 31.93
N ALA A 322 3.85 7.87 32.18
CA ALA A 322 2.75 6.98 31.82
C ALA A 322 1.66 7.79 31.11
N PHE A 323 1.32 7.36 29.89
CA PHE A 323 0.28 7.93 29.06
C PHE A 323 -0.89 6.95 28.98
N SER A 324 -2.07 7.37 29.43
CA SER A 324 -3.26 6.52 29.48
C SER A 324 -4.42 7.08 28.67
N PHE A 325 -5.23 6.22 28.07
CA PHE A 325 -6.46 6.62 27.37
C PHE A 325 -7.48 5.49 27.32
N ASN A 326 -8.76 5.87 27.27
CA ASN A 326 -9.88 4.94 27.28
C ASN A 326 -10.66 4.99 25.96
N LEU A 327 -10.97 3.82 25.40
CA LEU A 327 -11.83 3.67 24.22
C LEU A 327 -12.88 2.58 24.46
N SER A 328 -14.04 2.74 23.86
CA SER A 328 -15.11 1.73 23.88
C SER A 328 -15.31 1.15 22.50
N PHE A 329 -15.40 -0.18 22.42
CA PHE A 329 -15.53 -0.90 21.17
C PHE A 329 -16.71 -1.89 21.23
N PRO A 330 -17.55 -1.96 20.19
CA PRO A 330 -18.46 -3.09 20.01
C PRO A 330 -17.67 -4.40 19.88
N ARG A 331 -18.17 -5.46 20.51
CA ARG A 331 -17.59 -6.81 20.37
C ARG A 331 -17.97 -7.41 19.02
N TYR A 332 -17.02 -8.09 18.39
CA TYR A 332 -17.24 -8.88 17.19
C TYR A 332 -17.04 -10.36 17.49
N THR A 333 -18.13 -11.14 17.46
CA THR A 333 -18.11 -12.59 17.61
C THR A 333 -18.53 -13.25 16.29
N ALA A 334 -17.57 -13.50 15.41
CA ALA A 334 -17.81 -14.36 14.25
C ALA A 334 -17.63 -15.83 14.65
N GLY A 335 -18.71 -16.48 15.09
CA GLY A 335 -18.82 -17.95 15.21
C GLY A 335 -17.86 -18.62 16.19
N GLU A 336 -18.40 -19.12 17.30
CA GLU A 336 -17.71 -19.84 18.39
C GLU A 336 -16.54 -19.05 19.01
N GLU A 337 -16.78 -18.47 20.20
CA GLU A 337 -15.69 -18.17 21.14
C GLU A 337 -14.91 -19.47 21.35
N ARG A 338 -13.79 -19.62 20.65
CA ARG A 338 -12.82 -20.66 20.97
C ARG A 338 -12.09 -20.14 22.19
N ASP A 339 -12.65 -20.37 23.36
CA ASP A 339 -11.88 -20.30 24.59
C ASP A 339 -10.54 -21.01 24.31
N LEU A 340 -9.42 -20.33 24.59
CA LEU A 340 -8.13 -21.00 24.68
C LEU A 340 -8.28 -22.02 25.83
N ILE A 341 -8.70 -23.24 25.50
CA ILE A 341 -8.85 -24.32 26.46
C ILE A 341 -7.44 -24.72 26.87
N VAL A 342 -6.91 -24.04 27.90
CA VAL A 342 -5.68 -24.43 28.55
C VAL A 342 -5.94 -25.81 29.19
N PRO A 343 -5.26 -26.88 28.76
CA PRO A 343 -5.43 -28.20 29.34
C PRO A 343 -5.28 -28.16 30.86
N GLU A 344 -6.07 -28.93 31.62
CA GLU A 344 -5.99 -28.94 33.09
C GLU A 344 -4.58 -29.28 33.61
N LYS A 345 -3.80 -30.06 32.86
CA LYS A 345 -2.40 -30.36 33.16
C LYS A 345 -1.50 -29.12 33.22
N ILE A 346 -1.86 -28.01 32.58
CA ILE A 346 -1.09 -26.77 32.53
C ILE A 346 -1.58 -25.75 33.57
N LYS A 347 -2.89 -25.68 33.84
CA LYS A 347 -3.51 -24.76 34.83
C LYS A 347 -3.09 -24.99 36.29
N GLY A 348 -2.38 -26.07 36.59
CA GLY A 348 -1.86 -26.37 37.93
C GLY A 348 -0.34 -26.27 38.06
N LEU A 349 0.35 -25.93 36.96
CA LEU A 349 1.81 -25.88 36.95
C LEU A 349 2.32 -24.68 37.73
N ARG A 350 3.54 -24.85 38.24
CA ARG A 350 4.34 -23.74 38.72
C ARG A 350 5.53 -23.53 37.80
N ALA A 351 5.71 -22.30 37.34
CA ALA A 351 6.85 -21.87 36.56
C ALA A 351 7.88 -21.16 37.45
N LEU A 352 9.16 -21.38 37.18
CA LEU A 352 10.26 -20.55 37.68
C LEU A 352 10.69 -19.61 36.54
N ILE A 353 10.79 -18.31 36.82
CA ILE A 353 11.29 -17.31 35.87
C ILE A 353 12.66 -16.85 36.36
N ILE A 354 13.69 -17.04 35.53
CA ILE A 354 15.04 -16.56 35.79
C ILE A 354 15.32 -15.42 34.80
N GLU A 355 15.27 -14.18 35.28
CA GLU A 355 15.30 -12.95 34.49
C GLU A 355 15.90 -11.83 35.34
N ASP A 356 16.94 -11.16 34.84
CA ASP A 356 17.66 -10.13 35.61
C ASP A 356 16.86 -8.82 35.73
N ASN A 357 15.91 -8.60 34.82
CA ASN A 357 15.00 -7.49 34.90
C ASN A 357 13.70 -7.82 35.65
N GLU A 358 13.55 -7.26 36.84
CA GLU A 358 12.38 -7.44 37.71
C GLU A 358 11.04 -7.07 37.05
N ALA A 359 11.02 -6.09 36.14
CA ALA A 359 9.78 -5.70 35.48
C ALA A 359 9.38 -6.66 34.38
N SER A 360 10.31 -7.12 33.54
CA SER A 360 10.03 -8.21 32.59
C SER A 360 9.59 -9.47 33.31
N MET A 361 10.24 -9.80 34.42
CA MET A 361 9.86 -10.92 35.28
C MET A 361 8.42 -10.75 35.81
N LYS A 362 8.07 -9.57 36.30
CA LYS A 362 6.71 -9.28 36.81
C LYS A 362 5.65 -9.38 35.71
N VAL A 363 5.92 -8.83 34.53
CA VAL A 363 4.94 -8.88 33.43
C VAL A 363 4.80 -10.30 32.87
N LEU A 364 5.91 -11.03 32.72
CA LEU A 364 5.85 -12.45 32.34
C LEU A 364 5.10 -13.27 33.40
N GLY A 365 5.33 -13.00 34.69
CA GLY A 365 4.60 -13.60 35.81
C GLY A 365 3.09 -13.34 35.70
N GLN A 366 2.69 -12.10 35.43
CA GLN A 366 1.29 -11.76 35.16
C GLN A 366 0.74 -12.56 33.98
N MET A 367 1.45 -12.63 32.84
CA MET A 367 1.00 -13.42 31.68
C MET A 367 0.82 -14.91 32.00
N LEU A 368 1.70 -15.49 32.82
CA LEU A 368 1.58 -16.88 33.25
C LEU A 368 0.41 -17.10 34.21
N GLU A 369 0.17 -16.17 35.14
CA GLU A 369 -1.00 -16.19 36.02
C GLU A 369 -2.32 -16.14 35.22
N HIS A 370 -2.35 -15.41 34.11
CA HIS A 370 -3.49 -15.39 33.19
C HIS A 370 -3.79 -16.77 32.57
N PHE A 371 -2.80 -17.67 32.47
CA PHE A 371 -2.98 -19.06 32.03
C PHE A 371 -3.25 -20.04 33.18
N GLY A 372 -3.38 -19.54 34.41
CA GLY A 372 -3.49 -20.35 35.63
C GLY A 372 -2.17 -20.93 36.11
N ILE A 373 -1.04 -20.55 35.51
CA ILE A 373 0.29 -21.03 35.91
C ILE A 373 0.79 -20.14 37.04
N ARG A 374 1.04 -20.73 38.21
CA ARG A 374 1.67 -20.01 39.33
C ARG A 374 3.14 -19.75 38.98
N ASN A 375 3.71 -18.63 39.38
CA ASN A 375 5.12 -18.34 39.08
C ASN A 375 5.91 -17.98 40.35
N GLU A 376 7.23 -18.06 40.24
CA GLU A 376 8.21 -17.56 41.20
C GLU A 376 9.41 -17.04 40.41
N GLY A 377 10.04 -15.97 40.88
CA GLY A 377 11.08 -15.26 40.16
C GLY A 377 12.45 -15.38 40.81
N ALA A 378 13.51 -15.37 40.01
CA ALA A 378 14.90 -15.27 40.41
C ALA A 378 15.64 -14.29 39.48
N VAL A 379 16.51 -13.44 40.02
CA VAL A 379 17.20 -12.39 39.23
C VAL A 379 18.58 -12.83 38.74
N THR A 380 19.04 -14.00 39.18
CA THR A 380 20.29 -14.62 38.75
C THR A 380 20.12 -16.12 38.49
N ALA A 381 20.96 -16.69 37.64
CA ALA A 381 20.96 -18.13 37.37
C ALA A 381 21.20 -18.95 38.65
N GLU A 382 22.10 -18.48 39.51
CA GLU A 382 22.48 -19.13 40.77
C GLU A 382 21.32 -19.17 41.77
N GLU A 383 20.55 -18.09 41.89
CA GLU A 383 19.33 -18.07 42.70
C GLU A 383 18.27 -19.05 42.16
N GLY A 384 18.09 -19.08 40.84
CA GLY A 384 17.17 -20.02 40.20
C GLY A 384 17.58 -21.48 40.42
N LEU A 385 18.86 -21.80 40.27
CA LEU A 385 19.41 -23.13 40.53
C LEU A 385 19.28 -23.51 42.01
N ALA A 386 19.49 -22.57 42.94
CA ALA A 386 19.31 -22.82 44.37
C ALA A 386 17.84 -23.16 44.71
N LEU A 387 16.87 -22.51 44.06
CA LEU A 387 15.45 -22.83 44.20
C LEU A 387 15.09 -24.23 43.66
N LEU A 388 15.81 -24.71 42.64
CA LEU A 388 15.64 -26.04 42.05
C LEU A 388 16.42 -27.16 42.78
N SER A 389 17.46 -26.82 43.53
CA SER A 389 18.40 -27.78 44.14
C SER A 389 17.83 -28.59 45.31
N SER A 390 16.72 -28.14 45.91
CA SER A 390 16.04 -28.90 46.98
C SER A 390 15.09 -29.96 46.39
N GLU A 391 14.92 -31.12 47.04
CA GLU A 391 13.95 -32.14 46.57
C GLU A 391 12.52 -31.61 46.47
N GLU A 392 12.16 -30.67 47.36
CA GLU A 392 10.87 -29.98 47.33
C GLU A 392 10.80 -28.98 46.16
N GLY A 393 11.86 -28.22 45.91
CA GLY A 393 12.01 -27.32 44.76
C GLY A 393 11.94 -28.04 43.41
N ALA A 394 12.66 -29.16 43.27
CA ALA A 394 12.68 -29.99 42.06
C ALA A 394 11.30 -30.56 41.68
N ARG A 395 10.43 -30.81 42.68
CA ARG A 395 9.05 -31.28 42.45
C ARG A 395 8.03 -30.15 42.34
N ARG A 396 8.38 -28.95 42.81
CA ARG A 396 7.51 -27.78 42.90
C ARG A 396 7.33 -27.10 41.55
N PHE A 397 8.37 -27.08 40.71
CA PHE A 397 8.33 -26.44 39.40
C PHE A 397 8.18 -27.47 38.29
N GLY A 398 7.27 -27.20 37.34
CA GLY A 398 7.07 -28.04 36.15
C GLY A 398 7.57 -27.38 34.86
N LEU A 399 7.98 -26.11 34.94
CA LEU A 399 8.41 -25.29 33.81
C LEU A 399 9.43 -24.26 34.29
N VAL A 400 10.46 -23.98 33.50
CA VAL A 400 11.42 -22.91 33.78
C VAL A 400 11.58 -22.03 32.55
N PHE A 401 11.49 -20.72 32.74
CA PHE A 401 11.88 -19.69 31.77
C PHE A 401 13.23 -19.13 32.19
N ILE A 402 14.19 -19.08 31.28
CA ILE A 402 15.55 -18.60 31.56
C ILE A 402 15.93 -17.55 30.52
N ASP A 403 16.30 -16.33 30.94
CA ASP A 403 16.94 -15.40 30.02
C ASP A 403 18.32 -15.94 29.61
N TRP A 404 18.60 -15.93 28.31
CA TRP A 404 19.93 -16.16 27.78
C TRP A 404 20.98 -15.28 28.45
N LYS A 405 20.71 -13.98 28.60
CA LYS A 405 21.68 -12.98 29.04
C LYS A 405 21.46 -12.62 30.51
N LEU A 406 21.92 -13.49 31.39
CA LEU A 406 21.93 -13.25 32.83
C LEU A 406 23.30 -12.72 33.30
N PRO A 407 23.34 -11.93 34.39
CA PRO A 407 24.59 -11.52 35.01
C PRO A 407 25.28 -12.72 35.67
N GLY A 408 26.57 -12.93 35.36
CA GLY A 408 27.34 -14.06 35.89
C GLY A 408 27.25 -15.27 34.98
N MET A 409 26.54 -16.31 35.42
CA MET A 409 26.28 -17.50 34.61
C MET A 409 25.22 -17.22 33.55
N ASP A 410 25.50 -17.53 32.28
CA ASP A 410 24.53 -17.37 31.19
C ASP A 410 23.41 -18.41 31.24
N GLY A 411 22.27 -18.08 30.63
CA GLY A 411 21.06 -18.91 30.71
C GLY A 411 21.19 -20.26 30.03
N LEU A 412 22.06 -20.39 29.04
CA LEU A 412 22.29 -21.68 28.38
C LEU A 412 23.09 -22.61 29.29
N SER A 413 24.13 -22.11 29.96
CA SER A 413 24.91 -22.84 30.96
C SER A 413 24.04 -23.29 32.13
N ALA A 414 23.14 -22.42 32.60
CA ALA A 414 22.15 -22.77 33.62
C ALA A 414 21.20 -23.89 33.15
N ALA A 415 20.73 -23.83 31.90
CA ALA A 415 19.89 -24.89 31.33
C ALA A 415 20.64 -26.24 31.22
N GLU A 416 21.92 -26.21 30.84
CA GLU A 416 22.78 -27.40 30.80
C GLU A 416 22.97 -28.01 32.20
N GLU A 417 23.18 -27.18 33.23
CA GLU A 417 23.30 -27.65 34.61
C GLU A 417 22.01 -28.31 35.13
N ILE A 418 20.84 -27.71 34.82
CA ILE A 418 19.53 -28.31 35.14
C ILE A 418 19.37 -29.67 34.45
N LYS A 419 19.72 -29.78 33.17
CA LYS A 419 19.57 -31.04 32.41
C LYS A 419 20.56 -32.13 32.82
N ASN A 420 21.74 -31.75 33.33
CA ASN A 420 22.74 -32.70 33.83
C ASN A 420 22.38 -33.27 35.22
N SER A 421 21.42 -32.67 35.93
CA SER A 421 20.90 -33.20 37.19
C SER A 421 19.93 -34.35 36.97
N GLU A 422 20.14 -35.46 37.68
CA GLU A 422 19.35 -36.69 37.53
C GLU A 422 17.88 -36.52 37.95
N THR A 423 17.61 -35.56 38.85
CA THR A 423 16.27 -35.21 39.34
C THR A 423 15.56 -34.14 38.51
N LEU A 424 16.29 -33.34 37.74
CA LEU A 424 15.75 -32.18 36.99
C LEU A 424 15.79 -32.36 35.46
N LYS A 425 16.38 -33.44 34.95
CA LYS A 425 16.51 -33.72 33.50
C LYS A 425 15.19 -33.64 32.70
N ASP A 426 14.07 -33.99 33.34
CA ASP A 426 12.74 -34.02 32.71
C ASP A 426 12.01 -32.68 32.82
N LEU A 427 12.58 -31.69 33.52
CA LEU A 427 12.00 -30.35 33.68
C LEU A 427 11.95 -29.65 32.33
N THR A 428 10.81 -29.05 31.99
CA THR A 428 10.64 -28.33 30.72
C THR A 428 11.33 -26.97 30.81
N ILE A 429 12.27 -26.68 29.90
CA ILE A 429 13.04 -25.42 29.89
C ILE A 429 12.70 -24.62 28.63
N ILE A 430 12.26 -23.37 28.78
CA ILE A 430 12.06 -22.41 27.70
C ILE A 430 13.12 -21.31 27.84
N LEU A 431 13.92 -21.13 26.79
CA LEU A 431 14.97 -20.11 26.77
C LEU A 431 14.45 -18.81 26.16
N MET A 432 14.63 -17.69 26.86
CA MET A 432 14.24 -16.35 26.42
C MET A 432 15.43 -15.65 25.80
N SER A 433 15.29 -15.06 24.61
CA SER A 433 16.40 -14.40 23.92
C SER A 433 15.93 -13.18 23.13
N ALA A 434 16.77 -12.14 23.09
CA ALA A 434 16.60 -11.00 22.19
C ALA A 434 17.19 -11.25 20.77
N PHE A 435 17.93 -12.34 20.57
CA PHE A 435 18.60 -12.70 19.31
C PHE A 435 17.94 -13.92 18.65
N GLY A 436 17.59 -13.78 17.36
CA GLY A 436 17.04 -14.83 16.49
C GLY A 436 18.05 -15.93 16.08
N GLY A 437 18.87 -16.40 17.03
CA GLY A 437 19.96 -17.37 16.84
C GLY A 437 19.53 -18.84 16.81
N GLU A 438 18.25 -19.14 16.56
CA GLU A 438 17.73 -20.52 16.49
C GLU A 438 18.55 -21.40 15.56
N ARG A 439 19.04 -20.85 14.44
CA ARG A 439 19.86 -21.58 13.47
C ARG A 439 21.29 -21.88 13.96
N GLU A 440 21.84 -21.14 14.90
CA GLU A 440 23.19 -21.41 15.46
C GLU A 440 23.10 -22.36 16.66
N ILE A 441 22.10 -22.18 17.53
CA ILE A 441 21.89 -23.03 18.71
C ILE A 441 21.41 -24.44 18.30
N SER A 442 20.53 -24.53 17.29
CA SER A 442 20.04 -25.83 16.77
C SER A 442 21.09 -26.56 15.92
N LYS A 443 22.01 -25.85 15.26
CA LYS A 443 23.10 -26.47 14.47
C LYS A 443 24.11 -27.23 15.34
N ASN A 444 24.24 -26.84 16.61
CA ASN A 444 25.11 -27.54 17.57
C ASN A 444 24.45 -28.76 18.23
N GLY A 445 23.20 -29.11 17.89
CA GLY A 445 22.58 -30.35 18.37
C GLY A 445 22.20 -30.37 19.87
N ASN A 446 22.17 -29.22 20.54
CA ASN A 446 21.86 -29.14 21.96
C ASN A 446 20.37 -29.37 22.23
N LYS A 447 20.01 -30.61 22.62
CA LYS A 447 18.67 -31.04 23.09
C LYS A 447 18.31 -30.53 24.50
N VAL A 448 18.99 -29.50 24.99
CA VAL A 448 18.94 -29.06 26.39
C VAL A 448 17.68 -28.23 26.69
N VAL A 449 17.15 -27.52 25.68
CA VAL A 449 15.98 -26.65 25.82
C VAL A 449 14.78 -27.22 25.05
N ASN A 450 13.57 -27.01 25.58
CA ASN A 450 12.30 -27.51 25.04
C ASN A 450 11.56 -26.47 24.17
N GLY A 451 11.99 -25.21 24.19
CA GLY A 451 11.42 -24.14 23.37
C GLY A 451 12.22 -22.85 23.48
N PHE A 452 11.98 -21.93 22.54
CA PHE A 452 12.57 -20.59 22.52
C PHE A 452 11.47 -19.53 22.57
N LEU A 453 11.73 -18.42 23.25
CA LEU A 453 10.83 -17.28 23.34
C LEU A 453 11.61 -16.00 23.02
N HIS A 454 11.22 -15.34 21.93
CA HIS A 454 11.90 -14.13 21.47
C HIS A 454 11.34 -12.88 22.18
N LYS A 455 12.23 -12.00 22.65
CA LYS A 455 11.87 -10.66 23.15
C LYS A 455 11.61 -9.71 21.94
N PRO A 456 10.55 -8.87 21.92
CA PRO A 456 9.58 -8.63 22.97
C PRO A 456 8.59 -9.82 23.13
N ILE A 457 8.39 -10.25 24.38
CA ILE A 457 7.55 -11.41 24.70
C ILE A 457 6.08 -11.04 24.42
N LYS A 458 5.45 -11.81 23.53
CA LYS A 458 4.02 -11.72 23.22
C LYS A 458 3.28 -12.80 23.98
N GLN A 459 2.08 -12.50 24.46
CA GLN A 459 1.25 -13.48 25.15
C GLN A 459 0.87 -14.66 24.24
N SER A 460 0.68 -14.41 22.93
CA SER A 460 0.41 -15.42 21.90
C SER A 460 1.59 -16.39 21.75
N THR A 461 2.80 -15.86 21.53
CA THR A 461 4.01 -16.68 21.39
C THR A 461 4.36 -17.41 22.67
N LEU A 462 4.18 -16.79 23.83
CA LEU A 462 4.34 -17.44 25.13
C LEU A 462 3.41 -18.66 25.26
N PHE A 463 2.13 -18.50 24.95
CA PHE A 463 1.15 -19.59 25.01
C PHE A 463 1.50 -20.72 24.05
N ASP A 464 1.80 -20.40 22.79
CA ASP A 464 2.13 -21.38 21.75
C ASP A 464 3.40 -22.16 22.10
N THR A 465 4.43 -21.47 22.64
CA THR A 465 5.67 -22.12 23.09
C THR A 465 5.43 -23.05 24.28
N ILE A 466 4.61 -22.66 25.26
CA ILE A 466 4.23 -23.54 26.38
C ILE A 466 3.50 -24.78 25.85
N MET A 467 2.47 -24.59 25.01
CA MET A 467 1.67 -25.69 24.49
C MET A 467 2.53 -26.67 23.67
N THR A 468 3.40 -26.14 22.82
CA THR A 468 4.35 -26.94 22.02
C THR A 468 5.34 -27.69 22.91
N ALA A 469 5.89 -27.04 23.95
CA ALA A 469 6.85 -27.66 24.87
C ALA A 469 6.23 -28.82 25.66
N PHE A 470 4.92 -28.78 25.95
CA PHE A 470 4.18 -29.86 26.58
C PHE A 470 3.55 -30.87 25.59
N GLY A 471 3.88 -30.78 24.31
CA GLY A 471 3.44 -31.72 23.27
C GLY A 471 1.98 -31.56 22.84
N TYR A 472 1.33 -30.45 23.22
CA TYR A 472 0.02 -30.09 22.69
C TYR A 472 0.20 -29.32 21.39
N THR A 473 -0.39 -29.82 20.30
CA THR A 473 -0.53 -29.04 19.08
C THR A 473 -1.59 -27.96 19.30
N SER A 474 -1.17 -26.79 19.79
CA SER A 474 -1.97 -25.57 19.75
C SER A 474 -2.02 -25.06 18.31
N ARG A 475 -2.83 -25.72 17.48
CA ARG A 475 -3.42 -25.19 16.25
C ARG A 475 -4.30 -26.28 15.63
N PRO A 476 -5.55 -25.99 15.22
CA PRO A 476 -6.16 -26.75 14.15
C PRO A 476 -5.24 -26.63 12.92
N GLU A 477 -5.18 -27.67 12.10
CA GLU A 477 -4.22 -27.96 11.00
C GLU A 477 -4.01 -26.88 9.90
N GLY A 478 -4.29 -25.60 10.12
CA GLY A 478 -4.18 -24.53 9.12
C GLY A 478 -2.94 -23.65 9.19
N LEU A 479 -1.96 -23.89 10.08
CA LEU A 479 -0.86 -22.95 10.32
C LEU A 479 0.52 -23.59 10.56
N LYS A 480 0.70 -24.85 10.14
CA LYS A 480 2.03 -25.47 9.97
C LYS A 480 2.74 -25.06 8.66
N ASP A 481 2.10 -24.25 7.81
CA ASP A 481 2.63 -23.86 6.50
C ASP A 481 3.48 -22.58 6.47
N LEU A 482 3.66 -21.86 7.57
CA LEU A 482 4.41 -20.59 7.54
C LEU A 482 5.94 -20.74 7.48
N ALA A 483 6.45 -21.97 7.57
CA ALA A 483 7.85 -22.29 7.24
C ALA A 483 7.97 -23.34 6.11
N ALA A 484 6.85 -23.80 5.54
CA ALA A 484 6.79 -24.83 4.50
C ALA A 484 6.22 -24.33 3.15
N SER A 485 5.68 -23.11 3.09
CA SER A 485 5.14 -22.55 1.85
C SER A 485 6.11 -21.59 1.17
N GLU A 486 7.03 -22.12 0.37
CA GLU A 486 7.61 -21.35 -0.74
C GLU A 486 6.82 -21.55 -2.05
N ARG A 487 5.69 -22.29 -2.04
CA ARG A 487 4.90 -22.64 -3.24
C ARG A 487 3.39 -22.87 -3.02
N GLU A 488 2.72 -22.11 -2.15
CA GLU A 488 1.27 -22.28 -1.90
C GLU A 488 0.39 -22.07 -3.15
N PHE A 489 0.82 -21.28 -4.13
CA PHE A 489 -0.01 -20.92 -5.29
C PHE A 489 0.50 -21.50 -6.61
N GLU A 490 1.23 -22.62 -6.53
CA GLU A 490 1.85 -23.25 -7.69
C GLU A 490 0.83 -23.62 -8.77
N GLY A 491 1.08 -23.17 -10.02
CA GLY A 491 0.20 -23.43 -11.17
C GLY A 491 -0.98 -22.48 -11.31
N ILE A 492 -1.16 -21.50 -10.41
CA ILE A 492 -2.21 -20.49 -10.51
C ILE A 492 -1.73 -19.31 -11.38
N ARG A 493 -2.48 -18.99 -12.44
CA ARG A 493 -2.17 -17.87 -13.32
C ARG A 493 -2.89 -16.58 -12.90
N VAL A 494 -2.14 -15.50 -12.73
CA VAL A 494 -2.62 -14.16 -12.34
C VAL A 494 -2.35 -13.19 -13.47
N LEU A 495 -3.32 -12.34 -13.77
CA LEU A 495 -3.14 -11.19 -14.67
C LEU A 495 -2.89 -9.95 -13.83
N LEU A 496 -1.75 -9.29 -14.04
CA LEU A 496 -1.42 -8.00 -13.42
C LEU A 496 -1.57 -6.88 -14.45
N ALA A 497 -2.48 -5.94 -14.21
CA ALA A 497 -2.63 -4.73 -15.01
C ALA A 497 -2.09 -3.52 -14.24
N GLU A 498 -0.95 -2.98 -14.66
CA GLU A 498 -0.25 -1.85 -14.03
C GLU A 498 0.53 -1.12 -15.13
N ASP A 499 0.53 0.21 -15.17
CA ASP A 499 1.18 0.99 -16.23
C ASP A 499 2.63 1.37 -15.89
N ASN A 500 2.99 1.37 -14.61
CA ASN A 500 4.34 1.70 -14.16
C ASN A 500 5.25 0.47 -14.07
N LYS A 501 6.30 0.43 -14.90
CA LYS A 501 7.28 -0.67 -14.96
C LYS A 501 7.92 -1.01 -13.60
N ALA A 502 8.17 -0.03 -12.73
CA ALA A 502 8.76 -0.29 -11.42
C ALA A 502 7.78 -1.01 -10.50
N ASN A 503 6.49 -0.62 -10.53
CA ASN A 503 5.43 -1.29 -9.77
C ASN A 503 5.17 -2.69 -10.32
N GLN A 504 5.16 -2.86 -11.66
CA GLN A 504 5.06 -4.16 -12.30
C GLN A 504 6.15 -5.10 -11.78
N GLN A 505 7.41 -4.65 -11.73
CA GLN A 505 8.54 -5.45 -11.29
C GLN A 505 8.40 -5.89 -9.83
N VAL A 506 8.00 -4.98 -8.93
CA VAL A 506 7.79 -5.30 -7.51
C VAL A 506 6.64 -6.29 -7.33
N ALA A 507 5.49 -6.04 -7.97
CA ALA A 507 4.32 -6.91 -7.86
C ALA A 507 4.60 -8.30 -8.46
N CYS A 508 5.27 -8.36 -9.62
CA CYS A 508 5.68 -9.61 -10.24
C CYS A 508 6.61 -10.41 -9.33
N GLU A 509 7.64 -9.78 -8.77
CA GLU A 509 8.60 -10.47 -7.88
C GLU A 509 7.89 -11.06 -6.66
N VAL A 510 6.99 -10.31 -6.02
CA VAL A 510 6.23 -10.78 -4.85
C VAL A 510 5.32 -11.97 -5.22
N LEU A 511 4.66 -11.92 -6.39
CA LEU A 511 3.79 -13.00 -6.86
C LEU A 511 4.58 -14.24 -7.33
N PHE A 512 5.71 -14.05 -8.01
CA PHE A 512 6.59 -15.13 -8.44
C PHE A 512 7.19 -15.88 -7.25
N GLN A 513 7.63 -15.16 -6.21
CA GLN A 513 8.11 -15.76 -4.96
C GLN A 513 7.05 -16.60 -4.24
N ALA A 514 5.76 -16.39 -4.54
CA ALA A 514 4.65 -17.16 -3.97
C ALA A 514 4.21 -18.35 -4.86
N GLY A 515 4.82 -18.53 -6.03
CA GLY A 515 4.54 -19.62 -6.96
C GLY A 515 3.53 -19.33 -8.06
N PHE A 516 3.03 -18.09 -8.20
CA PHE A 516 2.09 -17.71 -9.26
C PHE A 516 2.77 -17.61 -10.64
N GLU A 517 2.01 -17.92 -11.70
CA GLU A 517 2.36 -17.53 -13.07
C GLU A 517 1.74 -16.16 -13.39
N VAL A 518 2.57 -15.13 -13.56
CA VAL A 518 2.10 -13.76 -13.80
C VAL A 518 2.21 -13.39 -15.29
N ASP A 519 1.11 -12.96 -15.89
CA ASP A 519 1.13 -12.21 -17.16
C ASP A 519 0.84 -10.73 -16.86
N VAL A 520 1.51 -9.82 -17.58
CA VAL A 520 1.43 -8.37 -17.35
C VAL A 520 0.70 -7.67 -18.50
N ALA A 521 -0.18 -6.74 -18.16
CA ALA A 521 -0.84 -5.80 -19.06
C ALA A 521 -0.50 -4.37 -18.67
N ASN A 522 -0.20 -3.50 -19.63
CA ASN A 522 0.25 -2.12 -19.36
C ASN A 522 -0.92 -1.12 -19.23
N ASN A 523 -2.16 -1.56 -19.42
CA ASN A 523 -3.37 -0.74 -19.30
C ASN A 523 -4.62 -1.65 -19.28
N GLY A 524 -5.79 -1.07 -18.99
CA GLY A 524 -7.05 -1.80 -18.92
C GLY A 524 -7.48 -2.48 -20.23
N ARG A 525 -7.06 -1.96 -21.39
CA ARG A 525 -7.38 -2.55 -22.69
C ARG A 525 -6.58 -3.83 -22.94
N GLU A 526 -5.28 -3.79 -22.68
CA GLU A 526 -4.42 -4.98 -22.76
C GLU A 526 -4.89 -6.07 -21.79
N ALA A 527 -5.38 -5.68 -20.61
CA ALA A 527 -5.95 -6.62 -19.65
C ALA A 527 -7.19 -7.33 -20.22
N LEU A 528 -8.08 -6.59 -20.89
CA LEU A 528 -9.25 -7.15 -21.57
C LEU A 528 -8.86 -8.10 -22.71
N GLU A 529 -7.86 -7.72 -23.52
CA GLU A 529 -7.35 -8.56 -24.61
C GLU A 529 -6.67 -9.84 -24.09
N ALA A 530 -5.94 -9.76 -22.98
CA ALA A 530 -5.34 -10.93 -22.32
C ALA A 530 -6.42 -11.90 -21.82
N LEU A 531 -7.46 -11.39 -21.17
CA LEU A 531 -8.59 -12.18 -20.66
C LEU A 531 -9.39 -12.89 -21.77
N GLN A 532 -9.40 -12.36 -22.99
CA GLN A 532 -10.03 -13.00 -24.16
C GLN A 532 -9.19 -14.15 -24.74
N ARG A 533 -7.87 -14.16 -24.48
CA ARG A 533 -6.92 -15.12 -25.05
C ARG A 533 -6.62 -16.28 -24.13
N ARG A 534 -6.69 -16.07 -22.81
CA ARG A 534 -6.28 -17.04 -21.77
C ARG A 534 -7.18 -16.97 -20.56
N GLU A 535 -7.19 -18.05 -19.78
CA GLU A 535 -7.86 -18.10 -18.48
C GLU A 535 -6.91 -17.70 -17.35
N TYR A 536 -7.43 -16.87 -16.43
CA TYR A 536 -6.72 -16.38 -15.25
C TYR A 536 -7.55 -16.62 -14.00
N ALA A 537 -6.94 -17.04 -12.90
CA ALA A 537 -7.67 -17.29 -11.66
C ALA A 537 -8.11 -15.99 -10.96
N VAL A 538 -7.36 -14.91 -11.16
CA VAL A 538 -7.63 -13.59 -10.59
C VAL A 538 -6.92 -12.50 -11.40
N VAL A 539 -7.50 -11.31 -11.41
CA VAL A 539 -6.92 -10.10 -12.00
C VAL A 539 -6.57 -9.14 -10.88
N LEU A 540 -5.32 -8.69 -10.85
CA LEU A 540 -4.88 -7.54 -10.08
C LEU A 540 -4.90 -6.32 -11.01
N MET A 541 -5.75 -5.35 -10.71
CA MET A 541 -6.05 -4.24 -11.62
C MET A 541 -5.72 -2.90 -10.97
N ASP A 542 -4.72 -2.19 -11.48
CA ASP A 542 -4.51 -0.81 -11.10
C ASP A 542 -5.71 0.04 -11.53
N VAL A 543 -6.20 0.86 -10.61
CA VAL A 543 -7.35 1.72 -10.84
C VAL A 543 -7.00 2.87 -11.79
N GLN A 544 -5.78 3.40 -11.68
CA GLN A 544 -5.35 4.60 -12.42
C GLN A 544 -4.34 4.24 -13.50
N MET A 545 -4.82 3.93 -14.70
CA MET A 545 -3.99 3.63 -15.86
C MET A 545 -4.40 4.46 -17.09
N PRO A 546 -3.46 4.81 -17.99
CA PRO A 546 -3.76 5.49 -19.25
C PRO A 546 -4.51 4.56 -20.22
N VAL A 547 -5.11 5.15 -21.27
CA VAL A 547 -5.89 4.49 -22.33
C VAL A 547 -7.23 3.92 -21.86
N MET A 548 -7.24 3.09 -20.81
CA MET A 548 -8.44 2.55 -20.18
C MET A 548 -8.14 2.34 -18.69
N ASP A 549 -8.90 3.03 -17.85
CA ASP A 549 -8.74 2.95 -16.40
C ASP A 549 -9.30 1.62 -15.84
N GLY A 550 -8.92 1.28 -14.62
CA GLY A 550 -9.31 0.01 -14.00
C GLY A 550 -10.82 -0.11 -13.76
N TYR A 551 -11.53 1.01 -13.57
CA TYR A 551 -12.99 1.01 -13.40
C TYR A 551 -13.72 0.70 -14.71
N GLU A 552 -13.29 1.32 -15.81
CA GLU A 552 -13.81 1.09 -17.16
C GLU A 552 -13.48 -0.33 -17.64
N ALA A 553 -12.25 -0.80 -17.39
CA ALA A 553 -11.86 -2.17 -17.70
C ALA A 553 -12.73 -3.19 -16.98
N THR A 554 -12.95 -3.00 -15.67
CA THR A 554 -13.81 -3.89 -14.86
C THR A 554 -15.25 -3.90 -15.38
N ARG A 555 -15.85 -2.73 -15.66
CA ARG A 555 -17.22 -2.66 -16.21
C ARG A 555 -17.37 -3.46 -17.51
N ARG A 556 -16.42 -3.31 -18.43
CA ARG A 556 -16.43 -4.06 -19.70
C ARG A 556 -16.26 -5.56 -19.50
N ILE A 557 -15.41 -5.98 -18.55
CA ILE A 557 -15.27 -7.41 -18.20
C ILE A 557 -16.61 -7.95 -17.69
N ARG A 558 -17.29 -7.23 -16.78
CA ARG A 558 -18.60 -7.63 -16.24
C ARG A 558 -19.71 -7.66 -17.29
N GLU A 559 -19.73 -6.72 -18.23
CA GLU A 559 -20.68 -6.71 -19.35
C GLU A 559 -20.51 -7.95 -20.26
N LEU A 560 -19.27 -8.35 -20.52
CA LEU A 560 -18.96 -9.55 -21.30
C LEU A 560 -19.35 -10.84 -20.56
N GLU A 561 -19.21 -10.87 -19.24
CA GLU A 561 -19.65 -12.00 -18.40
C GLU A 561 -21.18 -12.08 -18.30
N GLY A 562 -21.87 -10.94 -18.17
CA GLY A 562 -23.34 -10.85 -18.07
C GLY A 562 -24.09 -11.21 -19.36
N SER A 563 -23.45 -11.01 -20.52
CA SER A 563 -24.01 -11.37 -21.83
C SER A 563 -24.18 -12.88 -22.04
N SER A 564 -23.60 -13.72 -21.17
CA SER A 564 -23.61 -15.18 -21.25
C SER A 564 -24.86 -15.87 -20.69
N GLN A 565 -25.75 -15.15 -19.99
CA GLN A 565 -26.95 -15.79 -19.39
C GLN A 565 -28.19 -15.84 -20.29
N SER A 566 -28.19 -15.20 -21.48
CA SER A 566 -29.43 -14.99 -22.26
C SER A 566 -29.44 -15.49 -23.72
N SER A 567 -28.41 -16.20 -24.22
CA SER A 567 -28.41 -16.69 -25.61
C SER A 567 -27.82 -18.09 -25.77
N PRO A 568 -28.53 -19.07 -26.38
CA PRO A 568 -28.10 -20.47 -26.49
C PRO A 568 -27.08 -20.74 -27.62
N LEU A 569 -26.47 -19.70 -28.21
CA LEU A 569 -25.48 -19.85 -29.29
C LEU A 569 -24.06 -19.56 -28.76
N LYS A 570 -23.45 -20.56 -28.12
CA LYS A 570 -22.02 -20.55 -27.77
C LYS A 570 -21.19 -20.87 -29.02
N THR A 571 -20.84 -19.85 -29.82
CA THR A 571 -19.95 -20.01 -30.98
C THR A 571 -18.79 -19.01 -31.02
N GLY A 572 -18.43 -18.38 -29.89
CA GLY A 572 -17.28 -17.50 -29.77
C GLY A 572 -16.15 -18.10 -28.93
N SER A 573 -14.92 -18.08 -29.45
CA SER A 573 -13.68 -18.57 -28.79
C SER A 573 -13.13 -17.59 -27.74
N SER A 574 -14.01 -16.91 -26.97
CA SER A 574 -13.60 -15.98 -25.92
C SER A 574 -13.69 -16.65 -24.56
N THR A 575 -12.57 -16.73 -23.84
CA THR A 575 -12.46 -17.30 -22.48
C THR A 575 -13.32 -16.57 -21.45
N ILE A 576 -13.56 -15.26 -21.64
CA ILE A 576 -14.44 -14.47 -20.75
C ILE A 576 -15.90 -14.92 -20.84
N ILE A 577 -16.38 -15.25 -22.05
CA ILE A 577 -17.79 -15.55 -22.33
C ILE A 577 -18.17 -16.97 -21.85
N ASN A 578 -17.20 -17.89 -21.81
CA ASN A 578 -17.45 -19.29 -21.50
C ASN A 578 -17.31 -19.66 -20.02
N ARG A 579 -17.01 -18.70 -19.13
CA ARG A 579 -16.89 -18.96 -17.70
C ARG A 579 -18.24 -19.13 -17.00
N GLN A 580 -18.27 -20.08 -16.05
CA GLN A 580 -19.45 -20.36 -15.22
C GLN A 580 -19.62 -19.35 -14.08
N SER A 581 -18.53 -18.71 -13.64
CA SER A 581 -18.51 -17.70 -12.58
C SER A 581 -17.69 -16.48 -13.00
N PRO A 582 -18.03 -15.27 -12.49
CA PRO A 582 -17.25 -14.06 -12.74
C PRO A 582 -15.79 -14.23 -12.31
N ILE A 583 -14.85 -13.72 -13.10
CA ILE A 583 -13.43 -13.70 -12.70
C ILE A 583 -13.24 -12.75 -11.50
N PRO A 584 -12.53 -13.17 -10.45
CA PRO A 584 -12.15 -12.26 -9.38
C PRO A 584 -11.26 -11.11 -9.89
N ILE A 585 -11.67 -9.87 -9.61
CA ILE A 585 -10.92 -8.64 -9.93
C ILE A 585 -10.63 -7.90 -8.62
N ILE A 586 -9.36 -7.78 -8.29
CA ILE A 586 -8.87 -7.05 -7.12
C ILE A 586 -8.26 -5.73 -7.59
N ALA A 587 -8.81 -4.61 -7.12
CA ALA A 587 -8.25 -3.29 -7.41
C ALA A 587 -6.94 -3.04 -6.65
N ILE A 588 -5.97 -2.41 -7.30
CA ILE A 588 -4.81 -1.82 -6.64
C ILE A 588 -5.00 -0.29 -6.66
N THR A 589 -5.14 0.34 -5.49
CA THR A 589 -5.48 1.78 -5.37
C THR A 589 -4.53 2.55 -4.46
N ALA A 590 -4.24 3.81 -4.80
CA ALA A 590 -3.42 4.71 -3.98
C ALA A 590 -4.14 5.28 -2.74
N SER A 591 -5.46 5.09 -2.62
CA SER A 591 -6.26 5.59 -1.50
C SER A 591 -7.38 4.59 -1.15
N ALA A 592 -7.44 4.18 0.12
CA ALA A 592 -8.51 3.36 0.67
C ALA A 592 -9.64 4.23 1.27
N MET A 593 -9.93 5.41 0.69
CA MET A 593 -10.96 6.31 1.22
C MET A 593 -12.38 5.87 0.88
N LYS A 594 -13.32 6.12 1.80
CA LYS A 594 -14.76 5.96 1.59
C LYS A 594 -15.23 6.82 0.41
N GLY A 595 -15.78 6.16 -0.61
CA GLY A 595 -16.11 6.73 -1.92
C GLY A 595 -15.41 5.97 -3.06
N ASP A 596 -14.16 5.54 -2.87
CA ASP A 596 -13.49 4.67 -3.84
C ASP A 596 -14.01 3.24 -3.71
N ARG A 597 -14.38 2.78 -2.50
CA ARG A 597 -15.06 1.50 -2.30
C ARG A 597 -16.43 1.45 -3.01
N GLU A 598 -17.21 2.52 -2.94
CA GLU A 598 -18.51 2.62 -3.63
C GLU A 598 -18.33 2.63 -5.16
N LYS A 599 -17.30 3.31 -5.66
CA LYS A 599 -16.93 3.28 -7.09
C LYS A 599 -16.43 1.90 -7.52
N CYS A 600 -15.64 1.22 -6.69
CA CYS A 600 -15.17 -0.15 -6.92
C CYS A 600 -16.34 -1.13 -7.00
N LEU A 601 -17.25 -1.07 -6.02
CA LEU A 601 -18.48 -1.87 -6.00
C LEU A 601 -19.38 -1.57 -7.21
N ALA A 602 -19.57 -0.29 -7.54
CA ALA A 602 -20.37 0.12 -8.70
C ALA A 602 -19.74 -0.30 -10.04
N ALA A 603 -18.41 -0.45 -10.10
CA ALA A 603 -17.70 -0.97 -11.27
C ALA A 603 -17.67 -2.50 -11.34
N GLY A 604 -18.05 -3.21 -10.27
CA GLY A 604 -18.05 -4.66 -10.18
C GLY A 604 -16.73 -5.28 -9.74
N ILE A 605 -15.90 -4.53 -9.00
CA ILE A 605 -14.63 -4.99 -8.41
C ILE A 605 -14.91 -5.78 -7.12
N ASP A 606 -14.24 -6.92 -6.94
CA ASP A 606 -14.54 -7.89 -5.86
C ASP A 606 -13.82 -7.57 -4.55
N ASP A 607 -12.60 -7.03 -4.62
CA ASP A 607 -11.83 -6.59 -3.45
C ASP A 607 -10.80 -5.52 -3.85
N TYR A 608 -10.07 -4.96 -2.89
CA TYR A 608 -9.01 -3.99 -3.18
C TYR A 608 -7.79 -4.15 -2.27
N ILE A 609 -6.65 -3.64 -2.73
CA ILE A 609 -5.37 -3.59 -2.05
C ILE A 609 -4.84 -2.16 -2.16
N SER A 610 -4.33 -1.63 -1.05
CA SER A 610 -3.72 -0.30 -1.03
C SER A 610 -2.29 -0.31 -1.60
N LYS A 611 -1.90 0.76 -2.30
CA LYS A 611 -0.51 1.04 -2.65
C LYS A 611 0.16 1.78 -1.48
N PRO A 612 1.40 1.45 -1.09
CA PRO A 612 2.26 0.42 -1.67
C PRO A 612 1.81 -1.00 -1.31
N ILE A 613 1.98 -1.94 -2.25
CA ILE A 613 1.55 -3.34 -2.11
C ILE A 613 2.25 -3.97 -0.90
N ASN A 614 1.46 -4.28 0.14
CA ASN A 614 1.91 -5.08 1.27
C ASN A 614 1.75 -6.57 0.93
N ARG A 615 2.82 -7.36 1.09
CA ARG A 615 2.86 -8.80 0.76
C ARG A 615 1.80 -9.60 1.51
N ASP A 616 1.66 -9.37 2.81
CA ASP A 616 0.74 -10.12 3.66
C ASP A 616 -0.72 -9.74 3.36
N GLU A 617 -0.97 -8.46 3.09
CA GLU A 617 -2.26 -7.95 2.63
C GLU A 617 -2.67 -8.56 1.29
N LEU A 618 -1.76 -8.55 0.31
CA LEU A 618 -1.94 -9.12 -1.01
C LEU A 618 -2.28 -10.62 -0.93
N PHE A 619 -1.52 -11.40 -0.16
CA PHE A 619 -1.77 -12.84 -0.04
C PHE A 619 -3.05 -13.16 0.72
N ARG A 620 -3.40 -12.36 1.74
CA ARG A 620 -4.69 -12.51 2.44
C ARG A 620 -5.87 -12.30 1.49
N VAL A 621 -5.85 -11.24 0.67
CA VAL A 621 -6.92 -10.94 -0.31
C VAL A 621 -6.95 -12.00 -1.40
N LEU A 622 -5.79 -12.42 -1.93
CA LEU A 622 -5.70 -13.50 -2.92
C LEU A 622 -6.26 -14.81 -2.40
N ARG A 623 -5.91 -15.24 -1.17
CA ARG A 623 -6.48 -16.45 -0.54
C ARG A 623 -7.99 -16.38 -0.43
N LYS A 624 -8.54 -15.23 -0.04
CA LYS A 624 -9.99 -15.02 0.07
C LYS A 624 -10.67 -15.15 -1.29
N CYS A 625 -10.14 -14.51 -2.32
CA CYS A 625 -10.71 -14.55 -3.68
C CYS A 625 -10.58 -15.93 -4.33
N LEU A 626 -9.44 -16.60 -4.13
CA LEU A 626 -9.16 -17.92 -4.69
C LEU A 626 -9.90 -19.05 -3.94
N LYS A 627 -10.25 -18.90 -2.66
CA LYS A 627 -11.12 -19.86 -1.95
C LYS A 627 -12.60 -19.78 -2.36
N ALA A 628 -13.05 -18.61 -2.83
CA ALA A 628 -14.42 -18.41 -3.31
C ALA A 628 -14.66 -19.04 -4.69
N VAL A 629 -13.60 -19.24 -5.46
CA VAL A 629 -13.61 -19.94 -6.74
C VAL A 629 -12.98 -21.32 -6.48
N GLY A 630 -13.80 -22.32 -6.14
CA GLY A 630 -13.32 -23.68 -5.88
C GLY A 630 -12.33 -24.17 -6.95
N PRO A 631 -11.42 -25.12 -6.63
CA PRO A 631 -10.37 -25.53 -7.55
C PRO A 631 -10.99 -25.94 -8.89
N PRO A 632 -10.43 -25.50 -10.03
CA PRO A 632 -10.98 -25.84 -11.33
C PRO A 632 -11.06 -27.36 -11.46
N ALA A 633 -12.26 -27.85 -11.79
CA ALA A 633 -12.48 -29.23 -12.15
C ALA A 633 -11.70 -29.54 -13.45
N ASP A 634 -11.09 -30.72 -13.46
CA ASP A 634 -10.22 -31.31 -14.50
C ASP A 634 -8.77 -30.82 -14.59
N SER A 635 -7.95 -31.37 -13.69
CA SER A 635 -6.79 -32.14 -14.14
C SER A 635 -6.66 -33.41 -13.27
N GLY A 636 -7.29 -34.48 -13.74
CA GLY A 636 -7.06 -35.81 -13.18
C GLY A 636 -5.61 -36.23 -13.37
N LEU A 637 -4.82 -36.16 -12.30
CA LEU A 637 -3.63 -36.99 -12.15
C LEU A 637 -3.75 -37.70 -10.80
N ALA A 638 -4.00 -38.99 -10.91
CA ALA A 638 -4.04 -39.93 -9.81
C ALA A 638 -2.73 -39.90 -9.02
N ALA A 639 -2.86 -39.98 -7.70
CA ALA A 639 -1.77 -40.35 -6.81
C ALA A 639 -1.20 -41.70 -7.26
N GLY A 640 0.06 -41.70 -7.68
CA GLY A 640 0.86 -42.89 -7.93
C GLY A 640 2.22 -42.72 -7.25
N ASP A 641 2.43 -43.48 -6.19
CA ASP A 641 3.76 -43.83 -5.71
C ASP A 641 4.52 -44.53 -6.86
N THR A 642 5.65 -43.95 -7.29
CA THR A 642 6.86 -44.68 -7.71
C THR A 642 8.03 -43.71 -7.81
N ALA A 643 9.12 -44.04 -7.13
CA ALA A 643 10.45 -43.63 -7.54
C ALA A 643 10.80 -44.27 -8.90
N GLU A 644 11.18 -43.46 -9.89
CA GLU A 644 12.29 -43.69 -10.86
C GLU A 644 12.21 -42.73 -12.08
N ASP A 645 13.39 -42.38 -12.58
CA ASP A 645 13.76 -41.84 -13.91
C ASP A 645 13.18 -40.50 -14.40
N HIS A 646 13.91 -39.41 -14.13
CA HIS A 646 13.88 -38.23 -14.99
C HIS A 646 14.63 -38.52 -16.30
N PRO A 647 14.10 -38.14 -17.48
CA PRO A 647 14.85 -38.19 -18.73
C PRO A 647 16.13 -37.35 -18.62
N PRO A 648 17.22 -37.71 -19.32
CA PRO A 648 18.46 -36.95 -19.26
C PRO A 648 18.20 -35.51 -19.69
N LEU A 649 18.56 -34.57 -18.81
CA LEU A 649 18.48 -33.13 -19.08
C LEU A 649 19.26 -32.82 -20.36
N PRO A 650 18.72 -31.98 -21.27
CA PRO A 650 19.44 -31.67 -22.50
C PRO A 650 20.70 -30.86 -22.19
N GLU A 651 21.81 -31.26 -22.79
CA GLU A 651 23.05 -30.50 -22.73
C GLU A 651 22.94 -29.28 -23.64
N LEU A 652 22.82 -28.10 -23.04
CA LEU A 652 22.82 -26.83 -23.75
C LEU A 652 24.20 -26.19 -23.66
N GLN A 653 24.82 -25.96 -24.81
CA GLN A 653 26.10 -25.27 -24.85
C GLN A 653 25.96 -23.85 -24.28
N GLY A 654 26.85 -23.50 -23.36
CA GLY A 654 26.87 -22.20 -22.68
C GLY A 654 25.92 -22.07 -21.49
N ILE A 655 25.11 -23.09 -21.16
CA ILE A 655 24.12 -23.06 -20.08
C ILE A 655 24.27 -24.27 -19.16
N ASP A 656 24.50 -24.05 -17.87
CA ASP A 656 24.44 -25.13 -16.87
C ASP A 656 22.99 -25.34 -16.42
N VAL A 657 22.31 -26.27 -17.09
CA VAL A 657 20.90 -26.60 -16.84
C VAL A 657 20.69 -27.13 -15.42
N SER A 658 21.58 -28.00 -14.93
CA SER A 658 21.48 -28.60 -13.60
C SER A 658 21.63 -27.55 -12.50
N GLU A 659 22.58 -26.62 -12.66
CA GLU A 659 22.75 -25.48 -11.76
C GLU A 659 21.55 -24.53 -11.81
N GLY A 660 21.05 -24.22 -13.01
CA GLY A 660 19.87 -23.37 -13.21
C GLY A 660 18.62 -23.91 -12.52
N LEU A 661 18.35 -25.22 -12.66
CA LEU A 661 17.24 -25.90 -12.00
C LEU A 661 17.42 -25.92 -10.48
N ARG A 662 18.63 -26.22 -9.97
CA ARG A 662 18.90 -26.26 -8.52
C ARG A 662 18.79 -24.88 -7.88
N ARG A 663 19.34 -23.86 -8.53
CA ARG A 663 19.37 -22.48 -8.01
C ARG A 663 17.98 -21.83 -8.00
N LEU A 664 17.17 -22.11 -9.02
CA LEU A 664 15.82 -21.56 -9.13
C LEU A 664 14.76 -22.46 -8.48
N GLY A 665 15.10 -23.73 -8.19
CA GLY A 665 14.18 -24.73 -7.66
C GLY A 665 13.06 -25.12 -8.64
N VAL A 666 13.16 -24.81 -9.93
CA VAL A 666 12.09 -25.03 -10.92
C VAL A 666 12.24 -26.34 -11.68
N SER A 667 11.15 -26.84 -12.29
CA SER A 667 11.20 -28.00 -13.19
C SER A 667 11.80 -27.65 -14.56
N TRP A 668 12.23 -28.67 -15.32
CA TRP A 668 12.78 -28.51 -16.66
C TRP A 668 11.82 -27.77 -17.62
N GLU A 669 10.53 -28.06 -17.59
CA GLU A 669 9.52 -27.42 -18.46
C GLU A 669 9.36 -25.92 -18.20
N ARG A 670 9.61 -25.48 -16.96
CA ARG A 670 9.58 -24.06 -16.59
C ARG A 670 10.91 -23.38 -16.92
N PHE A 671 12.02 -24.08 -16.69
CA PHE A 671 13.33 -23.58 -17.06
C PHE A 671 13.45 -23.39 -18.57
N SER A 672 12.96 -24.33 -19.39
CA SER A 672 12.97 -24.21 -20.85
C SER A 672 12.16 -23.01 -21.37
N LYS A 673 11.02 -22.69 -20.75
CA LYS A 673 10.24 -21.47 -21.06
C LYS A 673 10.99 -20.18 -20.68
N LEU A 674 11.71 -20.19 -19.56
CA LEU A 674 12.57 -19.07 -19.16
C LEU A 674 13.69 -18.85 -20.17
N LEU A 675 14.30 -19.94 -20.65
CA LEU A 675 15.31 -19.89 -21.72
C LEU A 675 14.75 -19.30 -23.01
N LEU A 676 13.57 -19.75 -23.47
CA LEU A 676 12.94 -19.21 -24.67
C LEU A 676 12.58 -17.71 -24.55
N ARG A 677 12.12 -17.26 -23.37
CA ARG A 677 11.88 -15.84 -23.09
C ARG A 677 13.16 -15.02 -23.06
N PHE A 678 14.24 -15.58 -22.51
CA PHE A 678 15.56 -14.96 -22.55
C PHE A 678 16.02 -14.75 -24.00
N SER A 679 15.88 -15.77 -24.86
CA SER A 679 16.21 -15.64 -26.29
C SER A 679 15.40 -14.53 -26.97
N GLY A 680 14.09 -14.49 -26.77
CA GLY A 680 13.22 -13.49 -27.42
C GLY A 680 13.41 -12.05 -26.94
N GLY A 681 13.83 -11.83 -25.69
CA GLY A 681 13.97 -10.49 -25.12
C GLY A 681 15.37 -9.88 -25.22
N GLN A 682 16.41 -10.70 -25.36
CA GLN A 682 17.80 -10.20 -25.30
C GLN A 682 18.43 -9.91 -26.66
N THR A 683 17.82 -10.32 -27.77
CA THR A 683 18.31 -9.98 -29.13
C THR A 683 18.24 -8.47 -29.40
N GLU A 684 17.15 -7.81 -29.01
CA GLU A 684 17.00 -6.35 -29.14
C GLU A 684 18.00 -5.59 -28.24
N VAL A 685 18.16 -6.06 -27.00
CA VAL A 685 19.11 -5.49 -26.03
C VAL A 685 20.56 -5.61 -26.51
N PHE A 686 20.90 -6.72 -27.16
CA PHE A 686 22.24 -6.92 -27.71
C PHE A 686 22.53 -6.01 -28.91
N GLU A 687 21.54 -5.77 -29.78
CA GLU A 687 21.68 -4.80 -30.88
C GLU A 687 21.81 -3.35 -30.37
N GLU A 688 21.06 -2.97 -29.34
CA GLU A 688 21.22 -1.67 -28.68
C GLU A 688 22.61 -1.51 -28.06
N LEU A 689 23.15 -2.59 -27.48
CA LEU A 689 24.51 -2.61 -26.94
C LEU A 689 25.56 -2.45 -28.04
N ARG A 690 25.38 -3.10 -29.20
CA ARG A 690 26.25 -2.95 -30.38
C ARG A 690 26.31 -1.50 -30.83
N GLN A 691 25.15 -0.86 -30.96
CA GLN A 691 25.04 0.56 -31.33
C GLN A 691 25.68 1.47 -30.28
N ALA A 692 25.51 1.16 -28.99
CA ALA A 692 26.13 1.95 -27.91
C ALA A 692 27.67 1.88 -27.97
N VAL A 693 28.25 0.72 -28.29
CA VAL A 693 29.70 0.56 -28.49
C VAL A 693 30.18 1.32 -29.73
N GLU A 694 29.47 1.24 -30.85
CA GLU A 694 29.80 1.97 -32.09
C GLU A 694 29.75 3.49 -31.90
N ASN A 695 28.78 3.98 -31.13
CA ASN A 695 28.61 5.40 -30.81
C ASN A 695 29.55 5.89 -29.69
N GLY A 696 30.31 5.00 -29.05
CA GLY A 696 31.23 5.33 -27.96
C GLY A 696 30.53 5.73 -26.65
N ASP A 697 29.25 5.39 -26.47
CA ASP A 697 28.45 5.73 -25.29
C ASP A 697 28.73 4.77 -24.13
N ARG A 698 29.83 5.03 -23.40
CA ARG A 698 30.32 4.12 -22.35
C ARG A 698 29.32 3.92 -21.21
N GLU A 699 28.51 4.92 -20.85
CA GLU A 699 27.50 4.76 -19.80
C GLU A 699 26.39 3.83 -20.25
N ASN A 700 25.91 3.98 -21.48
CA ASN A 700 24.87 3.10 -22.00
C ASN A 700 25.40 1.66 -22.20
N VAL A 701 26.64 1.50 -22.67
CA VAL A 701 27.32 0.19 -22.73
C VAL A 701 27.39 -0.45 -21.34
N ARG A 702 27.76 0.31 -20.31
CA ARG A 702 27.84 -0.19 -18.93
C ARG A 702 26.48 -0.66 -18.41
N LEU A 703 25.42 0.12 -18.64
CA LEU A 703 24.06 -0.22 -18.19
C LEU A 703 23.50 -1.45 -18.89
N LEU A 704 23.64 -1.53 -20.22
CA LEU A 704 23.15 -2.65 -21.02
C LEU A 704 23.95 -3.93 -20.72
N ALA A 705 25.28 -3.84 -20.55
CA ALA A 705 26.13 -4.96 -20.17
C ALA A 705 25.82 -5.47 -18.75
N HIS A 706 25.56 -4.57 -17.79
CA HIS A 706 25.13 -4.94 -16.43
C HIS A 706 23.80 -5.71 -16.44
N SER A 707 22.83 -5.22 -17.23
CA SER A 707 21.53 -5.85 -17.37
C SER A 707 21.65 -7.26 -17.96
N LEU A 708 22.42 -7.42 -19.04
CA LEU A 708 22.64 -8.73 -19.65
C LEU A 708 23.44 -9.67 -18.74
N ALA A 709 24.42 -9.16 -17.98
CA ALA A 709 25.16 -9.95 -17.01
C ALA A 709 24.24 -10.57 -15.93
N GLY A 710 23.27 -9.79 -15.45
CA GLY A 710 22.25 -10.25 -14.51
C GLY A 710 21.31 -11.28 -15.14
N ALA A 711 20.80 -10.98 -16.34
CA ALA A 711 19.89 -11.88 -17.07
C ALA A 711 20.56 -13.22 -17.41
N ALA A 712 21.78 -13.21 -17.94
CA ALA A 712 22.56 -14.41 -18.24
C ALA A 712 22.92 -15.20 -16.97
N GLY A 713 23.16 -14.49 -15.86
CA GLY A 713 23.36 -15.09 -14.55
C GLY A 713 22.14 -15.87 -14.06
N ASN A 714 20.92 -15.41 -14.36
CA ASN A 714 19.69 -16.08 -13.91
C ASN A 714 19.41 -17.40 -14.64
N ILE A 715 19.87 -17.55 -15.87
CA ILE A 715 19.76 -18.80 -16.64
C ILE A 715 20.98 -19.70 -16.50
N SER A 716 21.90 -19.40 -15.57
CA SER A 716 23.17 -20.13 -15.41
C SER A 716 24.05 -20.15 -16.67
N ALA A 717 23.93 -19.12 -17.53
CA ALA A 717 24.84 -18.87 -18.65
C ALA A 717 26.10 -18.17 -18.15
N THR A 718 26.95 -18.93 -17.46
CA THR A 718 28.08 -18.39 -16.66
C THR A 718 29.14 -17.70 -17.52
N ALA A 719 29.45 -18.24 -18.69
CA ALA A 719 30.41 -17.65 -19.64
C ALA A 719 29.91 -16.32 -20.20
N LEU A 720 28.65 -16.26 -20.64
CA LEU A 720 28.01 -15.02 -21.11
C LEU A 720 27.91 -13.97 -20.00
N SER A 721 27.51 -14.37 -18.78
CA SER A 721 27.45 -13.46 -17.62
C SER A 721 28.81 -12.87 -17.28
N LYS A 722 29.89 -13.66 -17.43
CA LYS A 722 31.25 -13.21 -17.24
C LYS A 722 31.70 -12.23 -18.33
N ALA A 723 31.47 -12.57 -19.61
CA ALA A 723 31.82 -11.71 -20.74
C ALA A 723 31.10 -10.36 -20.67
N ALA A 724 29.83 -10.35 -20.25
CA ALA A 724 29.06 -9.13 -20.02
C ALA A 724 29.62 -8.27 -18.88
N LYS A 725 30.06 -8.88 -17.77
CA LYS A 725 30.75 -8.15 -16.68
C LYS A 725 32.11 -7.60 -17.11
N ASP A 726 32.85 -8.33 -17.96
CA ASP A 726 34.12 -7.84 -18.49
C ASP A 726 33.91 -6.62 -19.41
N LEU A 727 32.85 -6.61 -20.23
CA LEU A 727 32.45 -5.43 -21.01
C LEU A 727 31.96 -4.28 -20.12
N GLU A 728 31.19 -4.56 -19.07
CA GLU A 728 30.76 -3.57 -18.07
C GLU A 728 31.95 -2.88 -17.40
N HIS A 729 32.95 -3.65 -16.95
CA HIS A 729 34.17 -3.12 -16.34
C HIS A 729 35.03 -2.34 -17.34
N ALA A 730 35.14 -2.79 -18.59
CA ALA A 730 35.85 -2.07 -19.65
C ALA A 730 35.18 -0.73 -20.00
N ALA A 731 33.85 -0.66 -19.92
CA ALA A 731 33.10 0.58 -20.09
C ALA A 731 33.30 1.55 -18.91
N ALA A 732 33.38 1.02 -17.68
CA ALA A 732 33.61 1.79 -16.45
C ALA A 732 35.05 2.34 -16.29
N GLY A 733 36.03 1.80 -17.03
CA GLY A 733 37.43 2.23 -16.97
C GLY A 733 38.25 1.63 -15.82
N ASP A 734 37.78 0.54 -15.20
CA ASP A 734 38.41 -0.09 -14.04
C ASP A 734 39.63 -0.98 -14.38
N LYS A 735 39.82 -1.34 -15.65
CA LYS A 735 41.04 -1.99 -16.17
C LYS A 735 41.84 -0.94 -16.94
N GLY A 736 42.93 -0.44 -16.35
CA GLY A 736 43.74 0.63 -16.93
C GLY A 736 44.24 0.30 -18.33
N ASP A 737 44.18 1.28 -19.24
CA ASP A 737 44.75 1.34 -20.61
C ASP A 737 45.16 0.00 -21.25
N ASP A 738 44.24 -0.97 -21.29
CA ASP A 738 44.41 -2.14 -22.15
C ASP A 738 44.09 -1.69 -23.59
N GLU A 739 45.03 -1.92 -24.51
CA GLU A 739 44.93 -1.64 -25.95
C GLU A 739 43.73 -2.34 -26.65
N ALA A 740 43.00 -3.19 -25.93
CA ALA A 740 41.73 -3.80 -26.34
C ALA A 740 40.54 -2.84 -26.11
N GLY A 741 40.11 -2.14 -27.17
CA GLY A 741 38.93 -1.27 -27.12
C GLY A 741 37.63 -2.01 -26.78
N LEU A 742 36.57 -1.27 -26.42
CA LEU A 742 35.20 -1.79 -26.22
C LEU A 742 34.72 -2.76 -27.33
N PRO A 743 35.08 -2.59 -28.62
CA PRO A 743 34.72 -3.54 -29.67
C PRO A 743 35.27 -4.96 -29.47
N GLU A 744 36.42 -5.14 -28.82
CA GLU A 744 37.01 -6.46 -28.59
C GLU A 744 36.29 -7.22 -27.48
N TYR A 745 35.94 -6.51 -26.39
CA TYR A 745 35.11 -7.04 -25.32
C TYR A 745 33.69 -7.36 -25.81
N LEU A 746 33.13 -6.52 -26.68
CA LEU A 746 31.85 -6.79 -27.34
C LEU A 746 31.95 -8.05 -28.22
N ALA A 747 33.00 -8.20 -29.02
CA ALA A 747 33.18 -9.37 -29.88
C ALA A 747 33.42 -10.68 -29.08
N ALA A 748 34.01 -10.59 -27.89
CA ALA A 748 34.10 -11.73 -26.97
C ALA A 748 32.72 -12.09 -26.38
N MET A 749 31.92 -11.09 -26.02
CA MET A 749 30.56 -11.30 -25.52
C MET A 749 29.60 -11.80 -26.62
N GLU A 750 29.73 -11.31 -27.86
CA GLU A 750 28.94 -11.73 -29.03
C GLU A 750 29.08 -13.23 -29.29
N ARG A 751 30.31 -13.76 -29.19
CA ARG A 751 30.57 -15.20 -29.33
C ARG A 751 29.83 -16.04 -28.29
N GLU A 752 29.86 -15.63 -27.02
CA GLU A 752 29.16 -16.34 -25.95
C GLU A 752 27.64 -16.16 -26.06
N PHE A 753 27.18 -15.00 -26.51
CA PHE A 753 25.77 -14.72 -26.75
C PHE A 753 25.21 -15.61 -27.86
N ASP A 754 25.92 -15.73 -28.98
CA ASP A 754 25.53 -16.59 -30.11
C ASP A 754 25.49 -18.06 -29.71
N VAL A 755 26.42 -18.54 -28.87
CA VAL A 755 26.42 -19.91 -28.35
C VAL A 755 25.18 -20.18 -27.50
N VAL A 756 24.84 -19.26 -26.60
CA VAL A 756 23.66 -19.36 -25.70
C VAL A 756 22.36 -19.26 -26.50
N ILE A 757 22.23 -18.30 -27.42
CA ILE A 757 21.03 -18.13 -28.24
C ILE A 757 20.87 -19.30 -29.21
N GLY A 758 21.96 -19.78 -29.82
CA GLY A 758 21.96 -20.94 -30.70
C GLY A 758 21.53 -22.22 -29.97
N SER A 759 22.01 -22.44 -28.74
CA SER A 759 21.61 -23.60 -27.94
C SER A 759 20.14 -23.52 -27.50
N ILE A 760 19.64 -22.33 -27.12
CA ILE A 760 18.23 -22.13 -26.78
C ILE A 760 17.32 -22.31 -28.01
N ASN A 761 17.70 -21.78 -29.17
CA ASN A 761 16.91 -21.92 -30.40
C ASN A 761 16.87 -23.37 -30.89
N SER A 762 17.89 -24.18 -30.57
CA SER A 762 17.85 -25.62 -30.84
C SER A 762 16.73 -26.34 -30.07
N LEU A 763 16.35 -25.87 -28.87
CA LEU A 763 15.20 -26.40 -28.11
C LEU A 763 13.88 -26.14 -28.84
N ALA A 764 13.72 -24.97 -29.45
CA ALA A 764 12.51 -24.63 -30.22
C ALA A 764 12.33 -25.52 -31.46
N SER A 765 13.43 -26.04 -32.02
CA SER A 765 13.41 -26.97 -33.17
C SER A 765 13.10 -28.42 -32.80
N VAL A 766 13.20 -28.78 -31.50
CA VAL A 766 12.90 -30.13 -30.99
C VAL A 766 11.40 -30.29 -30.70
N ASP A 767 10.71 -29.21 -30.31
CA ASP A 767 9.24 -29.19 -30.13
C ASP A 767 8.46 -29.39 -31.44
N ASP A 768 9.11 -29.23 -32.60
CA ASP A 768 8.51 -29.46 -33.93
C ASP A 768 8.53 -30.95 -34.35
N ARG A 769 9.09 -31.86 -33.53
CA ARG A 769 9.18 -33.32 -33.79
C ARG A 769 8.25 -34.19 -32.93
N THR A 770 7.61 -33.66 -31.89
CA THR A 770 6.54 -34.35 -31.15
C THR A 770 5.20 -33.76 -31.58
N GLY A 771 4.62 -34.40 -32.59
CA GLY A 771 3.57 -33.83 -33.44
C GLY A 771 2.34 -33.28 -32.71
N ILE A 772 1.92 -32.10 -33.15
CA ILE A 772 0.63 -31.82 -33.79
C ILE A 772 0.88 -30.66 -34.78
N LYS A 773 0.96 -30.95 -36.09
CA LYS A 773 0.79 -29.95 -37.15
C LYS A 773 -0.69 -29.88 -37.50
N PRO A 774 -1.35 -28.71 -37.48
CA PRO A 774 -2.63 -28.57 -38.17
C PRO A 774 -2.39 -28.57 -39.68
N ALA A 775 -3.20 -29.35 -40.40
CA ALA A 775 -3.09 -29.57 -41.84
C ALA A 775 -3.20 -28.27 -42.68
N PRO A 776 -2.57 -28.20 -43.87
CA PRO A 776 -2.72 -27.07 -44.76
C PRO A 776 -4.14 -27.07 -45.36
N SER A 777 -4.90 -26.02 -45.09
CA SER A 777 -6.22 -25.83 -45.70
C SER A 777 -6.05 -25.20 -47.09
N SER A 778 -6.43 -25.95 -48.12
CA SER A 778 -6.41 -25.57 -49.53
C SER A 778 -7.57 -24.64 -49.91
N ARG A 779 -7.28 -23.40 -50.32
CA ARG A 779 -7.85 -22.71 -51.50
C ARG A 779 -7.21 -21.32 -51.64
N LEU A 780 -6.62 -21.03 -52.80
CA LEU A 780 -6.20 -19.68 -53.18
C LEU A 780 -7.40 -18.73 -53.13
N ASP A 781 -7.45 -17.85 -52.12
CA ASP A 781 -8.52 -16.86 -51.99
C ASP A 781 -8.14 -15.55 -52.71
N LEU A 782 -8.15 -15.61 -54.04
CA LEU A 782 -7.89 -14.45 -54.91
C LEU A 782 -8.87 -13.29 -54.65
N LYS A 783 -10.07 -13.58 -54.13
CA LYS A 783 -11.04 -12.54 -53.74
C LYS A 783 -10.60 -11.83 -52.46
N GLN A 784 -10.11 -12.58 -51.49
CA GLN A 784 -9.60 -12.02 -50.24
C GLN A 784 -8.31 -11.21 -50.48
N LEU A 785 -7.39 -11.71 -51.32
CA LEU A 785 -6.20 -10.97 -51.75
C LEU A 785 -6.58 -9.64 -52.43
N LEU A 786 -7.52 -9.66 -53.39
CA LEU A 786 -7.97 -8.44 -54.06
C LEU A 786 -8.60 -7.43 -53.08
N SER A 787 -9.38 -7.90 -52.10
CA SER A 787 -9.96 -7.05 -51.06
C SER A 787 -8.88 -6.35 -50.23
N TYR A 788 -7.80 -7.05 -49.84
CA TYR A 788 -6.70 -6.42 -49.12
C TYR A 788 -5.90 -5.45 -49.98
N LEU A 789 -5.63 -5.78 -51.25
CA LEU A 789 -4.95 -4.89 -52.19
C LEU A 789 -5.77 -3.59 -52.44
N GLN A 790 -7.09 -3.69 -52.55
CA GLN A 790 -8.00 -2.53 -52.64
C GLN A 790 -8.01 -1.68 -51.37
N LYS A 791 -7.92 -2.31 -50.19
CA LYS A 791 -7.76 -1.58 -48.92
C LYS A 791 -6.40 -0.89 -48.85
N LEU A 792 -5.34 -1.49 -49.39
CA LEU A 792 -3.98 -0.94 -49.37
C LEU A 792 -3.82 0.30 -50.28
N GLU A 793 -4.53 0.34 -51.42
CA GLU A 793 -4.45 1.41 -52.42
C GLU A 793 -4.57 2.86 -51.86
N PRO A 794 -5.62 3.21 -51.08
CA PRO A 794 -5.75 4.57 -50.53
C PRO A 794 -4.65 4.92 -49.53
N HIS A 795 -4.13 3.95 -48.78
CA HIS A 795 -3.05 4.17 -47.80
C HIS A 795 -1.71 4.40 -48.49
N LEU A 796 -1.43 3.70 -49.61
CA LEU A 796 -0.25 3.98 -50.43
C LEU A 796 -0.33 5.34 -51.13
N LYS A 797 -1.49 5.74 -51.66
CA LYS A 797 -1.70 7.09 -52.25
C LYS A 797 -1.44 8.20 -51.24
N ARG A 798 -1.93 8.03 -50.00
CA ARG A 798 -1.79 9.00 -48.90
C ARG A 798 -0.48 8.88 -48.11
N ARG A 799 0.35 7.87 -48.42
CA ARG A 799 1.64 7.57 -47.77
C ARG A 799 1.54 7.28 -46.26
N TYR A 800 0.51 6.55 -45.86
CA TYR A 800 0.28 6.13 -44.47
C TYR A 800 1.00 4.81 -44.18
N ALA A 801 2.21 4.89 -43.61
CA ALA A 801 3.09 3.74 -43.46
C ALA A 801 2.61 2.68 -42.47
N LYS A 802 2.06 3.10 -41.32
CA LYS A 802 1.62 2.19 -40.26
C LYS A 802 0.43 1.33 -40.71
N GLU A 803 -0.53 1.95 -41.38
CA GLU A 803 -1.72 1.31 -41.93
C GLU A 803 -1.38 0.43 -43.13
N SER A 804 -0.44 0.87 -43.99
CA SER A 804 0.04 0.07 -45.12
C SER A 804 0.77 -1.20 -44.65
N GLY A 805 1.59 -1.09 -43.59
CA GLY A 805 2.29 -2.24 -42.99
C GLY A 805 1.32 -3.27 -42.39
N ALA A 806 0.31 -2.82 -41.65
CA ALA A 806 -0.69 -3.71 -41.07
C ALA A 806 -1.48 -4.49 -42.14
N ILE A 807 -1.79 -3.88 -43.28
CA ILE A 807 -2.47 -4.57 -44.39
C ILE A 807 -1.53 -5.53 -45.12
N ILE A 808 -0.24 -5.20 -45.22
CA ILE A 808 0.77 -6.08 -45.81
C ILE A 808 1.03 -7.33 -44.95
N ASP A 809 0.99 -7.23 -43.62
CA ASP A 809 1.07 -8.38 -42.72
C ASP A 809 -0.15 -9.33 -42.86
N GLU A 810 -1.30 -8.80 -43.26
CA GLU A 810 -2.47 -9.61 -43.59
C GLU A 810 -2.33 -10.27 -44.97
N ILE A 811 -1.75 -9.56 -45.95
CA ILE A 811 -1.48 -10.10 -47.29
C ILE A 811 -0.45 -11.24 -47.21
N SER A 812 0.62 -11.10 -46.42
CA SER A 812 1.70 -12.09 -46.30
C SER A 812 1.29 -13.41 -45.62
N ARG A 813 0.13 -13.43 -44.96
CA ARG A 813 -0.46 -14.64 -44.36
C ARG A 813 -1.31 -15.46 -45.33
N LEU A 814 -1.61 -14.92 -46.51
CA LEU A 814 -2.37 -15.63 -47.55
C LEU A 814 -1.46 -16.56 -48.37
N THR A 815 -2.05 -17.47 -49.14
CA THR A 815 -1.32 -18.23 -50.18
C THR A 815 -1.65 -17.65 -51.55
N TRP A 816 -0.62 -17.19 -52.25
CA TRP A 816 -0.73 -16.55 -53.57
C TRP A 816 -0.23 -17.47 -54.69
N PRO A 817 -0.68 -17.28 -55.95
CA PRO A 817 -0.20 -18.08 -57.06
C PRO A 817 1.21 -17.64 -57.46
N GLU A 818 2.00 -18.57 -58.01
CA GLU A 818 3.42 -18.38 -58.31
C GLU A 818 3.69 -17.20 -59.25
N ASP A 819 2.76 -16.90 -60.15
CA ASP A 819 2.81 -15.79 -61.10
C ASP A 819 2.69 -14.38 -60.48
N LEU A 820 2.22 -14.28 -59.22
CA LEU A 820 2.10 -13.04 -58.46
C LEU A 820 3.10 -12.92 -57.32
N LYS A 821 3.86 -13.99 -57.01
CA LYS A 821 4.77 -14.08 -55.87
C LYS A 821 5.82 -12.96 -55.89
N ASP A 822 6.54 -12.81 -57.00
CA ASP A 822 7.64 -11.83 -57.10
C ASP A 822 7.15 -10.39 -56.90
N ASN A 823 5.98 -10.04 -57.46
CA ASN A 823 5.42 -8.70 -57.33
C ASN A 823 4.92 -8.43 -55.90
N LEU A 824 4.34 -9.44 -55.22
CA LEU A 824 3.86 -9.30 -53.85
C LEU A 824 5.01 -9.22 -52.84
N GLU A 825 6.09 -9.97 -53.06
CA GLU A 825 7.32 -9.87 -52.26
C GLU A 825 8.01 -8.51 -52.50
N GLU A 826 8.02 -8.00 -53.73
CA GLU A 826 8.49 -6.64 -54.03
C GLU A 826 7.63 -5.59 -53.31
N LEU A 827 6.31 -5.75 -53.33
CA LEU A 827 5.38 -4.85 -52.65
C LEU A 827 5.58 -4.86 -51.12
N ASP A 828 5.69 -6.03 -50.49
CA ASP A 828 5.98 -6.19 -49.06
C ASP A 828 7.32 -5.51 -48.70
N GLY A 829 8.37 -5.79 -49.47
CA GLY A 829 9.69 -5.20 -49.27
C GLY A 829 9.70 -3.68 -49.39
N LEU A 830 8.97 -3.11 -50.35
CA LEU A 830 8.86 -1.66 -50.53
C LEU A 830 8.06 -1.01 -49.39
N VAL A 831 7.00 -1.65 -48.90
CA VAL A 831 6.20 -1.12 -47.78
C VAL A 831 6.97 -1.20 -46.46
N ARG A 832 7.64 -2.31 -46.16
CA ARG A 832 8.49 -2.46 -44.96
C ARG A 832 9.68 -1.50 -44.94
N LYS A 833 10.22 -1.15 -46.12
CA LYS A 833 11.27 -0.12 -46.28
C LYS A 833 10.73 1.31 -46.36
N TYR A 834 9.44 1.54 -46.07
CA TYR A 834 8.78 2.85 -46.11
C TYR A 834 8.83 3.55 -47.49
N ARG A 835 9.09 2.81 -48.58
CA ARG A 835 9.18 3.33 -49.96
C ARG A 835 7.81 3.37 -50.66
N LEU A 836 6.81 3.97 -50.00
CA LEU A 836 5.40 3.91 -50.42
C LEU A 836 5.13 4.53 -51.82
N LYS A 837 5.93 5.51 -52.24
CA LYS A 837 5.85 6.10 -53.59
C LYS A 837 6.21 5.11 -54.70
N GLN A 838 7.11 4.16 -54.42
CA GLN A 838 7.53 3.10 -55.36
C GLN A 838 6.62 1.87 -55.24
N ALA A 839 6.03 1.64 -54.06
CA ALA A 839 5.09 0.54 -53.83
C ALA A 839 3.77 0.69 -54.61
N TYR A 840 3.30 1.92 -54.81
CA TYR A 840 2.00 2.18 -55.45
C TYR A 840 1.91 1.67 -56.92
N PRO A 841 2.89 1.92 -57.81
CA PRO A 841 2.89 1.33 -59.16
C PRO A 841 2.93 -0.21 -59.18
N VAL A 842 3.62 -0.84 -58.22
CA VAL A 842 3.68 -2.30 -58.09
C VAL A 842 2.32 -2.86 -57.70
N LEU A 843 1.63 -2.20 -56.76
CA LEU A 843 0.24 -2.52 -56.40
C LEU A 843 -0.70 -2.44 -57.61
N GLU A 844 -0.62 -1.36 -58.42
CA GLU A 844 -1.45 -1.22 -59.62
C GLU A 844 -1.18 -2.34 -60.65
N SER A 845 0.07 -2.74 -60.83
CA SER A 845 0.46 -3.86 -61.70
C SER A 845 -0.16 -5.18 -61.23
N ILE A 846 -0.11 -5.47 -59.93
CA ILE A 846 -0.71 -6.67 -59.33
C ILE A 846 -2.24 -6.65 -59.49
N MET A 847 -2.89 -5.51 -59.20
CA MET A 847 -4.34 -5.37 -59.34
C MET A 847 -4.81 -5.51 -60.78
N LYS A 848 -4.04 -5.01 -61.75
CA LYS A 848 -4.33 -5.17 -63.18
C LYS A 848 -4.21 -6.63 -63.64
N ARG A 849 -3.14 -7.33 -63.25
CA ARG A 849 -2.98 -8.77 -63.53
C ARG A 849 -4.08 -9.62 -62.91
N LEU A 850 -4.46 -9.33 -61.66
CA LEU A 850 -5.59 -9.99 -60.99
C LEU A 850 -6.94 -9.73 -61.68
N ALA A 851 -7.09 -8.61 -62.38
CA ALA A 851 -8.29 -8.32 -63.17
C ALA A 851 -8.30 -9.08 -64.52
N GLU A 852 -7.14 -9.29 -65.14
CA GLU A 852 -6.98 -10.10 -66.37
C GLU A 852 -7.26 -11.60 -66.09
N VAL A 853 -6.80 -12.13 -64.95
CA VAL A 853 -7.06 -13.52 -64.52
C VAL A 853 -8.54 -13.79 -64.18
N LYS A 854 -9.33 -12.73 -63.89
CA LYS A 854 -10.79 -12.83 -63.68
C LYS A 854 -11.60 -12.85 -64.99
N GLY A 855 -10.95 -12.64 -66.14
CA GLY A 855 -11.58 -12.50 -67.45
C GLY A 855 -11.58 -13.75 -68.34
N GLU A 856 -11.01 -14.87 -67.90
CA GLU A 856 -11.02 -16.18 -68.59
C GLU A 856 -11.94 -17.21 -67.92
#